data_AF-A0A1Y3NVW9-F1
#
_entry.id   AF-A0A1Y3NVW9-F1
#
_cell.length_a   1.000
_cell.length_b   1.000
_cell.length_c   1.000
_cell.angle_alpha   90.00
_cell.angle_beta   90.00
_cell.angle_gamma   90.00
#
_symmetry.space_group_name_H-M   'P 1'
#
loop_
_entity.id
_entity.type
_entity.pdbx_description
1 polymer ?
#
loop_
_entity_poly.entity_id
_entity_poly.type
_entity_poly.pdbx_seq_one_letter_code
_entity_poly.pdbx_strand_id
1 'polypeptide(L)'
;MTKLLVEHALKHNVILKIYNNFWQNALDNYEMYEMTELLIEYLNAGKLIQNFSEDYLFNNKNINCEIVKLLLHNFNKRNTFIKINEEYLYKAVYIKDTDLVKLLIDYSFKNNVLFSNVVGCLNTAYICNYNEILVILLAYTNKFNITNDYLYNIIMDNNLEKIKFLMEYANKNNIILNFNRQSLCKAVENNNFEMVKFLIDYASKNNIIINIYKEYLYTHQYISNPILKVLIDYADKNNIVLHIHRNYIYNAISYNNIEMVEYLMNYINKYNVTLNIDQYYLYENKYINEKIVRLLIDYAIKRNIILNISENYLGDAITNNNVEMISLLFEYANKSNTEISYLSNGIKNNNTKKVKEFIDYVNINNIIISIHKTYIQNAIINNNTEIVYLLFDYSNKNNVVIDIDFECCFNNAFNNNNKEILVLLIHYGSNNNNIIINDYLSNIIKNNIDSIEMVKLLFLIAHKNHIILNIREECLYDAIIANNFEIVKLLIEYSNGNNISFNIASSLLYNNESIDDKIVKLLIDYASENKIILNINEKYFQKAINNENIDMVKFLVEYTNKNNMIIDYLSKAMDGNNFNKVQQFINFVDKNSIILNIKENYLCKAISKNNIEILKILIENANKNNIISIIEEDYLCDSFRDSHHDLYKLLKEYVNNHRNALNNQGGFSSNEIYNILNQWKIEEIERVKSTKTKNTTLVIGTNDFTAEEYDQLDIKRDEFLVVTDWNIKEGWAYGHRKNHPNEKGLFPKVLVKIYEDINGNY
;
A
#
# COMPACT_ATOMS: atom_id res chain seq x y z
N MET A 1 73.14 -10.12 -77.29
CA MET A 1 72.79 -9.17 -78.38
C MET A 1 71.70 -8.18 -77.95
N THR A 2 70.62 -8.68 -77.37
CA THR A 2 69.46 -7.86 -76.98
C THR A 2 69.74 -6.89 -75.82
N LYS A 3 70.47 -7.31 -74.77
CA LYS A 3 70.94 -6.44 -73.68
C LYS A 3 71.82 -5.29 -74.21
N LEU A 4 72.78 -5.62 -75.07
CA LEU A 4 73.65 -4.65 -75.76
C LEU A 4 72.87 -3.62 -76.59
N LEU A 5 71.74 -4.00 -77.18
CA LEU A 5 70.86 -3.11 -77.96
C LEU A 5 70.15 -2.09 -77.05
N VAL A 6 69.68 -2.53 -75.87
CA VAL A 6 69.09 -1.64 -74.85
C VAL A 6 70.16 -0.72 -74.26
N GLU A 7 71.35 -1.24 -73.93
CA GLU A 7 72.51 -0.47 -73.45
C GLU A 7 73.01 0.54 -74.50
N HIS A 8 72.99 0.18 -75.78
CA HIS A 8 73.34 1.09 -76.87
C HIS A 8 72.29 2.21 -77.03
N ALA A 9 71.00 1.87 -76.98
CA ALA A 9 69.92 2.86 -77.01
C ALA A 9 70.01 3.83 -75.82
N LEU A 10 70.35 3.32 -74.63
CA LEU A 10 70.64 4.10 -73.41
C LEU A 10 71.74 5.14 -73.64
N LYS A 11 72.84 4.73 -74.26
CA LYS A 11 73.98 5.61 -74.56
C LYS A 11 73.64 6.71 -75.58
N HIS A 12 72.67 6.48 -76.46
CA HIS A 12 72.35 7.36 -77.59
C HIS A 12 70.99 8.07 -77.49
N ASN A 13 70.31 8.03 -76.34
CA ASN A 13 69.05 8.74 -76.07
C ASN A 13 67.91 8.42 -77.06
N VAL A 14 67.82 7.19 -77.52
CA VAL A 14 66.83 6.74 -78.52
C VAL A 14 65.55 6.28 -77.83
N ILE A 15 64.37 6.66 -78.31
CA ILE A 15 63.10 6.10 -77.80
C ILE A 15 62.92 4.67 -78.33
N LEU A 16 62.81 3.70 -77.43
CA LEU A 16 62.59 2.29 -77.78
C LEU A 16 61.10 1.97 -77.82
N LYS A 17 60.64 1.39 -78.94
CA LYS A 17 59.32 0.76 -79.06
C LYS A 17 59.48 -0.74 -78.94
N ILE A 18 58.95 -1.32 -77.86
CA ILE A 18 59.10 -2.74 -77.54
C ILE A 18 57.75 -3.44 -77.64
N TYR A 19 57.72 -4.60 -78.29
CA TYR A 19 56.53 -5.43 -78.45
C TYR A 19 56.30 -6.36 -77.25
N ASN A 20 55.05 -6.79 -77.02
CA ASN A 20 54.62 -7.69 -75.94
C ASN A 20 55.59 -8.86 -75.72
N ASN A 21 55.87 -9.68 -76.74
CA ASN A 21 56.70 -10.88 -76.63
C ASN A 21 58.09 -10.62 -76.03
N PHE A 22 58.61 -9.42 -76.21
CA PHE A 22 59.90 -9.04 -75.66
C PHE A 22 59.83 -8.81 -74.15
N TRP A 23 58.79 -8.12 -73.68
CA TRP A 23 58.49 -8.02 -72.26
C TRP A 23 58.21 -9.39 -71.66
N GLN A 24 57.49 -10.26 -72.38
CA GLN A 24 57.24 -11.63 -71.90
C GLN A 24 58.54 -12.38 -71.67
N ASN A 25 59.44 -12.40 -72.65
CA ASN A 25 60.74 -13.05 -72.52
C ASN A 25 61.62 -12.44 -71.40
N ALA A 26 61.58 -11.11 -71.23
CA ALA A 26 62.36 -10.45 -70.18
C ALA A 26 61.83 -10.76 -68.77
N LEU A 27 60.51 -10.85 -68.61
CA LEU A 27 59.85 -11.11 -67.32
C LEU A 27 59.84 -12.60 -66.96
N ASP A 28 59.76 -13.50 -67.94
CA ASP A 28 59.73 -14.95 -67.74
C ASP A 28 61.11 -15.58 -67.51
N ASN A 29 62.20 -14.91 -67.93
CA ASN A 29 63.56 -15.45 -67.82
C ASN A 29 64.37 -14.83 -66.68
N TYR A 30 64.71 -15.63 -65.67
CA TYR A 30 65.52 -15.21 -64.53
C TYR A 30 66.91 -14.69 -64.93
N GLU A 31 67.51 -15.22 -66.00
CA GLU A 31 68.81 -14.77 -66.51
C GLU A 31 68.74 -13.38 -67.17
N MET A 32 67.54 -12.84 -67.37
CA MET A 32 67.30 -11.51 -67.95
C MET A 32 66.92 -10.46 -66.90
N TYR A 33 67.17 -10.70 -65.60
CA TYR A 33 66.88 -9.74 -64.53
C TYR A 33 67.47 -8.35 -64.77
N GLU A 34 68.77 -8.26 -65.10
CA GLU A 34 69.43 -6.99 -65.41
C GLU A 34 68.80 -6.28 -66.62
N MET A 35 68.34 -7.06 -67.62
CA MET A 35 67.61 -6.51 -68.76
C MET A 35 66.26 -5.95 -68.30
N THR A 36 65.53 -6.63 -67.43
CA THR A 36 64.26 -6.17 -66.89
C THR A 36 64.42 -4.87 -66.10
N GLU A 37 65.46 -4.75 -65.27
CA GLU A 37 65.81 -3.49 -64.59
C GLU A 37 66.06 -2.36 -65.60
N LEU A 38 66.92 -2.60 -66.60
CA LEU A 38 67.23 -1.64 -67.67
C LEU A 38 65.97 -1.19 -68.42
N LEU A 39 65.05 -2.12 -68.73
CA LEU A 39 63.79 -1.82 -69.40
C LEU A 39 62.84 -0.99 -68.53
N ILE A 40 62.77 -1.29 -67.24
CA ILE A 40 61.96 -0.54 -66.26
C ILE A 40 62.52 0.86 -66.05
N GLU A 41 63.85 1.03 -66.01
CA GLU A 41 64.51 2.33 -65.93
C GLU A 41 64.22 3.19 -67.17
N TYR A 42 64.33 2.58 -68.36
CA TYR A 42 64.05 3.27 -69.63
C TYR A 42 62.57 3.61 -69.79
N LEU A 43 61.69 2.70 -69.34
CA LEU A 43 60.28 2.96 -69.19
C LEU A 43 60.11 4.20 -68.32
N ASN A 44 60.64 4.21 -67.09
CA ASN A 44 60.58 5.31 -66.12
C ASN A 44 61.02 6.67 -66.68
N ALA A 45 62.06 6.69 -67.51
CA ALA A 45 62.58 7.90 -68.16
C ALA A 45 61.70 8.45 -69.29
N GLY A 46 60.58 7.79 -69.62
CA GLY A 46 59.70 8.17 -70.73
C GLY A 46 60.28 7.85 -72.10
N LYS A 47 61.39 7.09 -72.15
CA LYS A 47 62.11 6.73 -73.37
C LYS A 47 61.68 5.37 -73.93
N LEU A 48 60.60 4.81 -73.39
CA LEU A 48 60.00 3.57 -73.86
C LEU A 48 58.53 3.81 -74.22
N ILE A 49 58.14 3.47 -75.44
CA ILE A 49 56.72 3.47 -75.86
C ILE A 49 56.20 2.05 -75.58
N GLN A 50 55.36 1.94 -74.55
CA GLN A 50 54.92 0.66 -73.98
C GLN A 50 53.80 0.00 -74.80
N ASN A 51 53.86 -1.33 -74.88
CA ASN A 51 52.73 -2.18 -75.28
C ASN A 51 52.89 -3.53 -74.54
N PHE A 52 52.84 -3.47 -73.21
CA PHE A 52 52.81 -4.65 -72.32
C PHE A 52 51.40 -4.79 -71.78
N SER A 53 50.83 -6.00 -71.83
CA SER A 53 49.45 -6.24 -71.38
C SER A 53 49.29 -6.02 -69.87
N GLU A 54 48.29 -5.22 -69.48
CA GLU A 54 47.89 -5.02 -68.08
C GLU A 54 47.52 -6.33 -67.38
N ASP A 55 47.16 -7.37 -68.13
CA ASP A 55 46.74 -8.68 -67.63
C ASP A 55 47.91 -9.67 -67.48
N TYR A 56 49.13 -9.29 -67.83
CA TYR A 56 50.23 -10.26 -67.89
C TYR A 56 50.65 -10.80 -66.52
N LEU A 57 50.79 -9.93 -65.50
CA LEU A 57 51.04 -10.39 -64.12
C LEU A 57 49.82 -11.12 -63.55
N PHE A 58 48.64 -10.96 -64.12
CA PHE A 58 47.46 -11.73 -63.72
C PHE A 58 47.49 -13.15 -64.31
N ASN A 59 47.87 -13.29 -65.59
CA ASN A 59 47.87 -14.57 -66.29
C ASN A 59 49.11 -15.43 -66.04
N ASN A 60 50.24 -14.81 -65.66
CA ASN A 60 51.50 -15.51 -65.43
C ASN A 60 51.84 -15.44 -63.96
N LYS A 61 51.82 -16.60 -63.29
CA LYS A 61 52.11 -16.74 -61.86
C LYS A 61 53.57 -17.05 -61.55
N ASN A 62 54.37 -17.44 -62.53
CA ASN A 62 55.74 -17.94 -62.32
C ASN A 62 56.81 -16.85 -62.31
N ILE A 63 56.43 -15.57 -62.46
CA ILE A 63 57.38 -14.46 -62.52
C ILE A 63 58.07 -14.31 -61.16
N ASN A 64 59.33 -13.92 -61.19
CA ASN A 64 60.13 -13.72 -59.98
C ASN A 64 59.56 -12.58 -59.11
N CYS A 65 59.52 -12.78 -57.79
CA CYS A 65 59.02 -11.79 -56.83
C CYS A 65 59.76 -10.44 -56.88
N GLU A 66 61.07 -10.43 -57.12
CA GLU A 66 61.84 -9.17 -57.27
C GLU A 66 61.42 -8.39 -58.51
N ILE A 67 61.14 -9.09 -59.62
CA ILE A 67 60.61 -8.47 -60.83
C ILE A 67 59.22 -7.89 -60.57
N VAL A 68 58.35 -8.62 -59.86
CA VAL A 68 57.02 -8.12 -59.47
C VAL A 68 57.14 -6.87 -58.59
N LYS A 69 58.08 -6.87 -57.65
CA LYS A 69 58.36 -5.73 -56.75
C LYS A 69 58.78 -4.49 -57.54
N LEU A 70 59.72 -4.63 -58.46
CA LEU A 70 60.19 -3.56 -59.36
C LEU A 70 59.05 -3.00 -60.23
N LEU A 71 58.24 -3.88 -60.82
CA LEU A 71 57.08 -3.47 -61.61
C LEU A 71 56.09 -2.68 -60.75
N LEU A 72 55.70 -3.20 -59.60
CA LEU A 72 54.78 -2.54 -58.68
C LEU A 72 55.26 -1.13 -58.28
N HIS A 73 56.56 -0.97 -57.98
CA HIS A 73 57.14 0.34 -57.72
C HIS A 73 56.97 1.31 -58.90
N ASN A 74 57.26 0.86 -60.12
CA ASN A 74 57.12 1.66 -61.33
C ASN A 74 55.66 2.07 -61.58
N PHE A 75 54.73 1.11 -61.56
CA PHE A 75 53.30 1.36 -61.77
C PHE A 75 52.72 2.30 -60.70
N ASN A 76 53.11 2.10 -59.42
CA ASN A 76 52.70 2.99 -58.34
C ASN A 76 53.22 4.42 -58.54
N LYS A 77 54.50 4.59 -58.94
CA LYS A 77 55.12 5.89 -59.22
C LYS A 77 54.45 6.63 -60.38
N ARG A 78 54.01 5.90 -61.40
CA ARG A 78 53.34 6.47 -62.60
C ARG A 78 51.85 6.65 -62.46
N ASN A 79 51.28 6.15 -61.37
CA ASN A 79 49.84 6.10 -61.17
C ASN A 79 49.10 5.31 -62.29
N THR A 80 49.73 4.24 -62.78
CA THR A 80 49.19 3.37 -63.82
C THR A 80 48.67 2.05 -63.22
N PHE A 81 47.64 1.47 -63.85
CA PHE A 81 47.01 0.23 -63.40
C PHE A 81 47.69 -1.01 -64.01
N ILE A 82 47.73 -2.10 -63.25
CA ILE A 82 48.19 -3.44 -63.70
C ILE A 82 47.43 -4.50 -62.92
N LYS A 83 46.88 -5.53 -63.56
CA LYS A 83 46.22 -6.63 -62.85
C LYS A 83 47.26 -7.60 -62.29
N ILE A 84 47.08 -7.99 -61.03
CA ILE A 84 48.01 -8.87 -60.29
C ILE A 84 47.32 -10.17 -59.92
N ASN A 85 47.99 -11.30 -60.16
CA ASN A 85 47.54 -12.59 -59.66
C ASN A 85 47.70 -12.66 -58.14
N GLU A 86 46.66 -13.09 -57.43
CA GLU A 86 46.70 -13.22 -55.97
C GLU A 86 47.78 -14.18 -55.45
N GLU A 87 48.24 -15.15 -56.26
CA GLU A 87 49.31 -16.08 -55.90
C GLU A 87 50.63 -15.37 -55.54
N TYR A 88 50.84 -14.13 -56.02
CA TYR A 88 51.98 -13.31 -55.64
C TYR A 88 51.98 -12.90 -54.17
N LEU A 89 50.82 -12.68 -53.56
CA LEU A 89 50.73 -12.43 -52.12
C LEU A 89 51.20 -13.65 -51.33
N TYR A 90 50.73 -14.84 -51.71
CA TYR A 90 51.14 -16.09 -51.07
C TYR A 90 52.64 -16.35 -51.22
N LYS A 91 53.19 -16.14 -52.42
CA LYS A 91 54.63 -16.28 -52.69
C LYS A 91 55.46 -15.31 -51.86
N ALA A 92 55.07 -14.03 -51.81
CA ALA A 92 55.75 -13.01 -51.01
C ALA A 92 55.80 -13.39 -49.52
N VAL A 93 54.68 -13.90 -48.98
CA VAL A 93 54.61 -14.36 -47.60
C VAL A 93 55.48 -15.60 -47.37
N TYR A 94 55.46 -16.58 -48.29
CA TYR A 94 56.26 -17.80 -48.19
C TYR A 94 57.76 -17.53 -48.15
N ILE A 95 58.25 -16.56 -48.94
CA ILE A 95 59.66 -16.14 -48.93
C ILE A 95 59.99 -15.08 -47.86
N LYS A 96 59.01 -14.71 -47.01
CA LYS A 96 59.13 -13.68 -45.97
C LYS A 96 59.52 -12.28 -46.50
N ASP A 97 59.12 -11.95 -47.72
CA ASP A 97 59.38 -10.66 -48.34
C ASP A 97 58.36 -9.61 -47.89
N THR A 98 58.67 -8.94 -46.79
CA THR A 98 57.78 -7.98 -46.15
C THR A 98 57.51 -6.75 -47.02
N ASP A 99 58.50 -6.30 -47.80
CA ASP A 99 58.36 -5.13 -48.67
C ASP A 99 57.43 -5.42 -49.85
N LEU A 100 57.54 -6.62 -50.44
CA LEU A 100 56.61 -7.05 -51.48
C LEU A 100 55.19 -7.22 -50.94
N VAL A 101 55.04 -7.78 -49.72
CA VAL A 101 53.73 -7.84 -49.06
C VAL A 101 53.13 -6.44 -48.91
N LYS A 102 53.87 -5.47 -48.35
CA LYS A 102 53.40 -4.08 -48.21
C LYS A 102 52.98 -3.48 -49.56
N LEU A 103 53.80 -3.66 -50.60
CA LEU A 103 53.49 -3.18 -51.95
C LEU A 103 52.23 -3.79 -52.55
N LEU A 104 52.03 -5.10 -52.38
CA LEU A 104 50.85 -5.80 -52.86
C LEU A 104 49.60 -5.31 -52.12
N ILE A 105 49.69 -5.13 -50.80
CA ILE A 105 48.61 -4.60 -49.97
C ILE A 105 48.27 -3.15 -50.37
N ASP A 106 49.27 -2.29 -50.57
CA ASP A 106 49.09 -0.92 -51.02
C ASP A 106 48.44 -0.86 -52.42
N TYR A 107 48.91 -1.71 -53.33
CA TYR A 107 48.31 -1.89 -54.65
C TYR A 107 46.82 -2.28 -54.53
N SER A 108 46.52 -3.25 -53.66
CA SER A 108 45.15 -3.71 -53.43
C SER A 108 44.26 -2.58 -52.93
N PHE A 109 44.71 -1.80 -51.94
CA PHE A 109 43.95 -0.68 -51.42
C PHE A 109 43.76 0.43 -52.45
N LYS A 110 44.81 0.77 -53.20
CA LYS A 110 44.78 1.83 -54.22
C LYS A 110 43.77 1.51 -55.32
N ASN A 111 43.66 0.24 -55.69
CA ASN A 111 42.85 -0.20 -56.82
C ASN A 111 41.55 -0.92 -56.40
N ASN A 112 41.26 -0.99 -55.11
CA ASN A 112 40.12 -1.71 -54.53
C ASN A 112 40.01 -3.18 -55.00
N VAL A 113 41.16 -3.88 -55.06
CA VAL A 113 41.25 -5.29 -55.52
C VAL A 113 41.39 -6.21 -54.31
N LEU A 114 40.50 -7.19 -54.15
CA LEU A 114 40.58 -8.15 -53.06
C LEU A 114 41.39 -9.39 -53.45
N PHE A 115 42.48 -9.68 -52.75
CA PHE A 115 43.14 -10.99 -52.77
C PHE A 115 42.35 -12.03 -51.97
N SER A 116 41.82 -13.07 -52.64
CA SER A 116 40.95 -14.06 -52.00
C SER A 116 41.73 -15.08 -51.16
N ASN A 117 42.99 -15.33 -51.51
CA ASN A 117 43.88 -16.26 -50.80
C ASN A 117 44.51 -15.71 -49.51
N VAL A 118 44.12 -14.50 -49.06
CA VAL A 118 44.75 -13.84 -47.89
C VAL A 118 44.60 -14.63 -46.59
N VAL A 119 43.54 -15.43 -46.45
CA VAL A 119 43.36 -16.31 -45.29
C VAL A 119 44.44 -17.40 -45.25
N GLY A 120 44.83 -17.96 -46.40
CA GLY A 120 45.96 -18.88 -46.50
C GLY A 120 47.28 -18.20 -46.16
N CYS A 121 47.47 -16.96 -46.61
CA CYS A 121 48.64 -16.15 -46.30
C CYS A 121 48.77 -15.87 -44.79
N LEU A 122 47.66 -15.58 -44.11
CA LEU A 122 47.63 -15.42 -42.66
C LEU A 122 48.06 -16.71 -41.93
N ASN A 123 47.58 -17.88 -42.39
CA ASN A 123 47.94 -19.18 -41.82
C ASN A 123 49.44 -19.44 -41.95
N THR A 124 50.01 -19.18 -43.13
CA THR A 124 51.46 -19.30 -43.36
C THR A 124 52.24 -18.34 -42.47
N ALA A 125 51.86 -17.06 -42.42
CA ALA A 125 52.54 -16.08 -41.57
C ALA A 125 52.46 -16.45 -40.08
N TYR A 126 51.33 -17.02 -39.64
CA TYR A 126 51.14 -17.50 -38.28
C TYR A 126 52.04 -18.69 -37.93
N ILE A 127 51.99 -19.76 -38.75
CA ILE A 127 52.78 -21.00 -38.55
C ILE A 127 54.28 -20.71 -38.58
N CYS A 128 54.72 -19.84 -39.50
CA CYS A 128 56.12 -19.46 -39.63
C CYS A 128 56.56 -18.35 -38.65
N ASN A 129 55.66 -17.87 -37.79
CA ASN A 129 55.90 -16.82 -36.80
C ASN A 129 56.43 -15.50 -37.40
N TYR A 130 55.91 -15.12 -38.58
CA TYR A 130 56.24 -13.89 -39.27
C TYR A 130 55.36 -12.74 -38.76
N ASN A 131 55.63 -12.30 -37.52
CA ASN A 131 54.74 -11.38 -36.80
C ASN A 131 54.45 -10.06 -37.52
N GLU A 132 55.45 -9.45 -38.18
CA GLU A 132 55.25 -8.21 -38.95
C GLU A 132 54.28 -8.43 -40.13
N ILE A 133 54.52 -9.47 -40.93
CA ILE A 133 53.63 -9.87 -42.03
C ILE A 133 52.24 -10.20 -41.49
N LEU A 134 52.16 -10.91 -40.36
CA LEU A 134 50.90 -11.26 -39.72
C LEU A 134 50.07 -10.01 -39.37
N VAL A 135 50.68 -8.98 -38.75
CA VAL A 135 49.95 -7.73 -38.43
C VAL A 135 49.48 -7.01 -39.69
N ILE A 136 50.31 -6.94 -40.74
CA ILE A 136 49.94 -6.31 -42.01
C ILE A 136 48.75 -7.03 -42.64
N LEU A 137 48.77 -8.36 -42.68
CA LEU A 137 47.68 -9.17 -43.23
C LEU A 137 46.42 -9.09 -42.38
N LEU A 138 46.52 -8.99 -41.04
CA LEU A 138 45.37 -8.80 -40.15
C LEU A 138 44.72 -7.43 -40.35
N ALA A 139 45.54 -6.39 -40.53
CA ALA A 139 45.04 -5.04 -40.86
C ALA A 139 44.28 -5.05 -42.18
N TYR A 140 44.83 -5.76 -43.17
CA TYR A 140 44.24 -5.93 -44.48
C TYR A 140 42.89 -6.64 -44.42
N THR A 141 42.80 -7.78 -43.73
CA THR A 141 41.54 -8.50 -43.59
C THR A 141 40.49 -7.68 -42.85
N ASN A 142 40.88 -6.93 -41.81
CA ASN A 142 39.98 -6.02 -41.10
C ASN A 142 39.42 -4.94 -42.02
N LYS A 143 40.26 -4.31 -42.87
CA LYS A 143 39.82 -3.25 -43.78
C LYS A 143 38.83 -3.74 -44.86
N PHE A 144 38.93 -5.00 -45.28
CA PHE A 144 38.01 -5.64 -46.22
C PHE A 144 36.86 -6.41 -45.56
N ASN A 145 36.71 -6.32 -44.22
CA ASN A 145 35.72 -7.09 -43.44
C ASN A 145 35.81 -8.62 -43.67
N ILE A 146 37.01 -9.14 -43.90
CA ILE A 146 37.26 -10.57 -44.08
C ILE A 146 37.35 -11.21 -42.71
N THR A 147 36.41 -12.10 -42.40
CA THR A 147 36.37 -12.86 -41.16
C THR A 147 37.64 -13.71 -41.02
N ASN A 148 38.28 -13.61 -39.87
CA ASN A 148 39.46 -14.40 -39.52
C ASN A 148 39.53 -14.62 -38.01
N ASP A 149 40.06 -15.77 -37.58
CA ASP A 149 40.06 -16.19 -36.17
C ASP A 149 41.46 -16.13 -35.53
N TYR A 150 42.46 -15.50 -36.16
CA TYR A 150 43.85 -15.58 -35.69
C TYR A 150 44.08 -14.88 -34.34
N LEU A 151 43.56 -13.66 -34.18
CA LEU A 151 43.68 -12.96 -32.89
C LEU A 151 42.99 -13.76 -31.79
N TYR A 152 41.82 -14.35 -32.10
CA TYR A 152 41.12 -15.25 -31.19
C TYR A 152 41.96 -16.49 -30.84
N ASN A 153 42.58 -17.16 -31.83
CA ASN A 153 43.40 -18.34 -31.62
C ASN A 153 44.62 -18.05 -30.73
N ILE A 154 45.29 -16.90 -30.93
CA ILE A 154 46.43 -16.51 -30.09
C ILE A 154 45.98 -16.26 -28.63
N ILE A 155 44.80 -15.66 -28.44
CA ILE A 155 44.22 -15.44 -27.11
C ILE A 155 43.80 -16.78 -26.48
N MET A 156 43.25 -17.69 -27.28
CA MET A 156 42.91 -19.06 -26.86
C MET A 156 44.14 -19.80 -26.33
N ASP A 157 45.28 -19.65 -27.00
CA ASP A 157 46.58 -20.20 -26.57
C ASP A 157 47.16 -19.48 -25.34
N ASN A 158 46.46 -18.47 -24.81
CA ASN A 158 46.82 -17.69 -23.62
C ASN A 158 48.19 -17.00 -23.70
N ASN A 159 48.64 -16.66 -24.90
CA ASN A 159 49.97 -16.11 -25.15
C ASN A 159 50.00 -14.58 -25.08
N LEU A 160 50.07 -14.03 -23.86
CA LEU A 160 50.05 -12.57 -23.61
C LEU A 160 51.18 -11.82 -24.33
N GLU A 161 52.39 -12.34 -24.29
CA GLU A 161 53.56 -11.68 -24.89
C GLU A 161 53.42 -11.56 -26.41
N LYS A 162 52.88 -12.59 -27.08
CA LYS A 162 52.59 -12.52 -28.52
C LYS A 162 51.51 -11.49 -28.84
N ILE A 163 50.43 -11.42 -28.05
CA ILE A 163 49.38 -10.40 -28.23
C ILE A 163 49.93 -8.99 -28.02
N LYS A 164 50.71 -8.76 -26.96
CA LYS A 164 51.36 -7.47 -26.70
C LYS A 164 52.24 -7.06 -27.88
N PHE A 165 53.11 -7.95 -28.33
CA PHE A 165 54.01 -7.70 -29.46
C PHE A 165 53.25 -7.28 -30.73
N LEU A 166 52.20 -8.04 -31.10
CA LEU A 166 51.41 -7.77 -32.30
C LEU A 166 50.67 -6.43 -32.20
N MET A 167 50.06 -6.13 -31.05
CA MET A 167 49.32 -4.89 -30.83
C MET A 167 50.23 -3.67 -30.70
N GLU A 168 51.42 -3.81 -30.12
CA GLU A 168 52.43 -2.74 -30.08
C GLU A 168 52.96 -2.43 -31.48
N TYR A 169 53.27 -3.45 -32.28
CA TYR A 169 53.66 -3.26 -33.66
C TYR A 169 52.54 -2.58 -34.47
N ALA A 170 51.29 -3.00 -34.27
CA ALA A 170 50.14 -2.37 -34.91
C ALA A 170 50.02 -0.89 -34.55
N ASN A 171 50.07 -0.56 -33.26
CA ASN A 171 50.02 0.83 -32.77
C ASN A 171 51.15 1.69 -33.35
N LYS A 172 52.39 1.18 -33.41
CA LYS A 172 53.54 1.89 -34.00
C LYS A 172 53.35 2.23 -35.47
N ASN A 173 52.56 1.44 -36.19
CA ASN A 173 52.28 1.60 -37.61
C ASN A 173 50.89 2.19 -37.88
N ASN A 174 50.22 2.75 -36.86
CA ASN A 174 48.86 3.31 -36.96
C ASN A 174 47.83 2.29 -37.50
N ILE A 175 48.02 1.02 -37.20
CA ILE A 175 47.12 -0.08 -37.53
C ILE A 175 46.24 -0.37 -36.31
N ILE A 176 44.93 -0.45 -36.52
CA ILE A 176 43.98 -0.88 -35.50
C ILE A 176 43.67 -2.37 -35.71
N LEU A 177 44.05 -3.20 -34.74
CA LEU A 177 43.67 -4.61 -34.72
C LEU A 177 42.32 -4.75 -34.01
N ASN A 178 41.27 -5.01 -34.80
CA ASN A 178 39.96 -5.28 -34.24
C ASN A 178 39.90 -6.71 -33.69
N PHE A 179 39.24 -6.90 -32.56
CA PHE A 179 38.93 -8.21 -32.01
C PHE A 179 37.49 -8.21 -31.51
N ASN A 180 36.88 -9.39 -31.52
CA ASN A 180 35.47 -9.53 -31.19
C ASN A 180 35.28 -9.87 -29.70
N ARG A 181 34.01 -9.92 -29.29
CA ARG A 181 33.60 -10.36 -27.95
C ARG A 181 34.21 -11.71 -27.56
N GLN A 182 34.21 -12.69 -28.47
CA GLN A 182 34.66 -14.06 -28.18
C GLN A 182 36.12 -14.07 -27.69
N SER A 183 36.93 -13.16 -28.22
CA SER A 183 38.32 -12.96 -27.81
C SER A 183 38.43 -12.54 -26.33
N LEU A 184 37.66 -11.54 -25.89
CA LEU A 184 37.63 -11.14 -24.48
C LEU A 184 37.06 -12.27 -23.60
N CYS A 185 35.97 -12.91 -24.03
CA CYS A 185 35.37 -14.03 -23.30
C CYS A 185 36.39 -15.16 -23.08
N LYS A 186 37.20 -15.46 -24.09
CA LYS A 186 38.20 -16.52 -23.98
C LYS A 186 39.33 -16.17 -23.01
N ALA A 187 39.79 -14.91 -23.00
CA ALA A 187 40.75 -14.44 -22.02
C ALA A 187 40.21 -14.56 -20.57
N VAL A 188 38.91 -14.30 -20.39
CA VAL A 188 38.22 -14.46 -19.10
C VAL A 188 38.09 -15.93 -18.69
N GLU A 189 37.72 -16.83 -19.61
CA GLU A 189 37.68 -18.29 -19.37
C GLU A 189 39.05 -18.85 -18.97
N ASN A 190 40.11 -18.34 -19.59
CA ASN A 190 41.49 -18.68 -19.22
C ASN A 190 41.91 -18.12 -17.85
N ASN A 191 41.04 -17.34 -17.20
CA ASN A 191 41.26 -16.65 -15.93
C ASN A 191 42.57 -15.83 -15.90
N ASN A 192 42.97 -15.27 -17.05
CA ASN A 192 44.20 -14.50 -17.19
C ASN A 192 43.90 -13.00 -17.01
N PHE A 193 44.07 -12.50 -15.79
CA PHE A 193 43.83 -11.10 -15.44
C PHE A 193 44.62 -10.11 -16.30
N GLU A 194 45.91 -10.37 -16.53
CA GLU A 194 46.79 -9.49 -17.30
C GLU A 194 46.36 -9.41 -18.77
N MET A 195 45.93 -10.53 -19.36
CA MET A 195 45.37 -10.54 -20.72
C MET A 195 44.06 -9.76 -20.81
N VAL A 196 43.12 -9.99 -19.88
CA VAL A 196 41.83 -9.27 -19.86
C VAL A 196 42.05 -7.76 -19.75
N LYS A 197 42.89 -7.34 -18.79
CA LYS A 197 43.23 -5.94 -18.59
C LYS A 197 43.87 -5.34 -19.84
N PHE A 198 44.84 -6.03 -20.43
CA PHE A 198 45.50 -5.57 -21.65
C PHE A 198 44.54 -5.38 -22.83
N LEU A 199 43.63 -6.33 -23.06
CA LEU A 199 42.64 -6.24 -24.13
C LEU A 199 41.67 -5.06 -23.90
N ILE A 200 41.19 -4.86 -22.67
CA ILE A 200 40.32 -3.73 -22.32
C ILE A 200 41.03 -2.38 -22.47
N ASP A 201 42.29 -2.29 -22.03
CA ASP A 201 43.10 -1.08 -22.17
C ASP A 201 43.36 -0.76 -23.65
N TYR A 202 43.69 -1.77 -24.46
CA TYR A 202 43.89 -1.61 -25.90
C TYR A 202 42.60 -1.14 -26.59
N ALA A 203 41.46 -1.76 -26.27
CA ALA A 203 40.17 -1.37 -26.82
C ALA A 203 39.82 0.07 -26.44
N SER A 204 40.00 0.44 -25.17
CA SER A 204 39.75 1.80 -24.68
C SER A 204 40.63 2.84 -25.37
N LYS A 205 41.92 2.54 -25.59
CA LYS A 205 42.85 3.45 -26.28
C LYS A 205 42.51 3.65 -27.75
N ASN A 206 41.98 2.62 -28.40
CA ASN A 206 41.67 2.64 -29.83
C ASN A 206 40.18 2.83 -30.14
N ASN A 207 39.37 3.23 -29.15
CA ASN A 207 37.92 3.41 -29.27
C ASN A 207 37.18 2.17 -29.84
N ILE A 208 37.66 0.97 -29.51
CA ILE A 208 37.00 -0.29 -29.86
C ILE A 208 35.94 -0.57 -28.80
N ILE A 209 34.68 -0.71 -29.23
CA ILE A 209 33.57 -1.05 -28.34
C ILE A 209 33.47 -2.58 -28.21
N ILE A 210 33.75 -3.11 -27.02
CA ILE A 210 33.56 -4.52 -26.73
C ILE A 210 32.15 -4.71 -26.18
N ASN A 211 31.27 -5.31 -26.98
CA ASN A 211 29.91 -5.61 -26.54
C ASN A 211 29.90 -6.81 -25.58
N ILE A 212 29.91 -6.53 -24.27
CA ILE A 212 29.69 -7.53 -23.22
C ILE A 212 28.17 -7.65 -23.00
N TYR A 213 27.58 -8.77 -23.40
CA TYR A 213 26.15 -9.00 -23.16
C TYR A 213 25.83 -9.01 -21.67
N LYS A 214 24.63 -8.53 -21.34
CA LYS A 214 24.15 -8.37 -19.97
C LYS A 214 24.21 -9.69 -19.16
N GLU A 215 24.04 -10.83 -19.82
CA GLU A 215 24.02 -12.18 -19.20
C GLU A 215 25.40 -12.86 -19.14
N TYR A 216 26.48 -12.19 -19.56
CA TYR A 216 27.79 -12.84 -19.62
C TYR A 216 28.27 -13.32 -18.23
N LEU A 217 28.18 -12.45 -17.23
CA LEU A 217 28.49 -12.79 -15.84
C LEU A 217 27.45 -13.77 -15.25
N TYR A 218 26.23 -13.81 -15.80
CA TYR A 218 25.22 -14.79 -15.41
C TYR A 218 25.61 -16.23 -15.81
N THR A 219 26.22 -16.39 -16.99
CA THR A 219 26.59 -17.70 -17.56
C THR A 219 27.97 -18.21 -17.12
N HIS A 220 28.85 -17.33 -16.62
CA HIS A 220 30.25 -17.66 -16.30
C HIS A 220 30.57 -17.48 -14.81
N GLN A 221 30.04 -18.36 -13.98
CA GLN A 221 29.90 -18.20 -12.52
C GLN A 221 31.22 -18.24 -11.73
N TYR A 222 32.35 -18.59 -12.37
CA TYR A 222 33.63 -18.89 -11.71
C TYR A 222 34.78 -18.03 -12.26
N ILE A 223 34.55 -16.71 -12.32
CA ILE A 223 35.56 -15.72 -12.69
C ILE A 223 36.26 -15.22 -11.42
N SER A 224 37.58 -14.99 -11.48
CA SER A 224 38.31 -14.42 -10.33
C SER A 224 37.88 -12.99 -10.01
N ASN A 225 37.93 -12.62 -8.72
CA ASN A 225 37.54 -11.27 -8.25
C ASN A 225 38.23 -10.12 -9.01
N PRO A 226 39.55 -10.17 -9.31
CA PRO A 226 40.21 -9.10 -10.08
C PRO A 226 39.64 -8.94 -11.49
N ILE A 227 39.36 -10.04 -12.19
CA ILE A 227 38.76 -10.00 -13.54
C ILE A 227 37.34 -9.47 -13.47
N LEU A 228 36.55 -9.95 -12.51
CA LEU A 228 35.18 -9.48 -12.30
C LEU A 228 35.13 -7.96 -12.06
N LYS A 229 36.03 -7.43 -11.22
CA LYS A 229 36.16 -5.99 -10.95
C LYS A 229 36.42 -5.20 -12.24
N VAL A 230 37.41 -5.62 -13.03
CA VAL A 230 37.77 -5.00 -14.31
C VAL A 230 36.61 -5.03 -15.33
N LEU A 231 35.86 -6.14 -15.41
CA LEU A 231 34.70 -6.24 -16.30
C LEU A 231 33.57 -5.30 -15.87
N ILE A 232 33.29 -5.21 -14.56
CA ILE A 232 32.29 -4.29 -14.01
C ILE A 232 32.70 -2.84 -14.25
N ASP A 233 33.97 -2.47 -13.98
CA ASP A 233 34.50 -1.12 -14.19
C ASP A 233 34.39 -0.71 -15.66
N TYR A 234 34.76 -1.61 -16.58
CA TYR A 234 34.62 -1.37 -18.02
C TYR A 234 33.16 -1.18 -18.42
N ALA A 235 32.26 -2.01 -17.91
CA ALA A 235 30.84 -1.93 -18.22
C ALA A 235 30.22 -0.64 -17.67
N ASP A 236 30.52 -0.27 -16.42
CA ASP A 236 30.08 0.98 -15.80
C ASP A 236 30.53 2.20 -16.62
N LYS A 237 31.82 2.28 -16.97
CA LYS A 237 32.39 3.36 -17.78
C LYS A 237 31.69 3.52 -19.14
N ASN A 238 31.18 2.43 -19.72
CA ASN A 238 30.52 2.41 -21.02
C ASN A 238 28.98 2.37 -20.91
N ASN A 239 28.40 2.60 -19.73
CA ASN A 239 26.95 2.54 -19.46
C ASN A 239 26.30 1.20 -19.84
N ILE A 240 27.05 0.10 -19.69
CA ILE A 240 26.57 -1.27 -19.88
C ILE A 240 26.15 -1.82 -18.51
N VAL A 241 24.87 -2.17 -18.38
CA VAL A 241 24.34 -2.79 -17.15
C VAL A 241 24.51 -4.31 -17.24
N LEU A 242 25.33 -4.88 -16.36
CA LEU A 242 25.57 -6.32 -16.27
C LEU A 242 24.64 -6.97 -15.24
N HIS A 243 24.12 -8.16 -15.56
CA HIS A 243 23.44 -8.99 -14.57
C HIS A 243 24.48 -9.76 -13.75
N ILE A 244 24.58 -9.43 -12.47
CA ILE A 244 25.48 -10.11 -11.54
C ILE A 244 24.83 -11.41 -11.05
N HIS A 245 25.49 -12.54 -11.29
CA HIS A 245 25.02 -13.83 -10.77
C HIS A 245 25.14 -13.89 -9.25
N ARG A 246 24.16 -14.51 -8.57
CA ARG A 246 24.12 -14.64 -7.10
C ARG A 246 25.38 -15.31 -6.50
N ASN A 247 26.04 -16.18 -7.28
CA ASN A 247 27.23 -16.90 -6.82
C ASN A 247 28.43 -15.99 -6.57
N TYR A 248 28.56 -14.85 -7.26
CA TYR A 248 29.70 -13.96 -7.01
C TYR A 248 29.64 -13.34 -5.62
N ILE A 249 28.47 -12.87 -5.23
CA ILE A 249 28.28 -12.33 -3.88
C ILE A 249 28.30 -13.45 -2.84
N TYR A 250 27.80 -14.65 -3.17
CA TYR A 250 27.88 -15.81 -2.27
C TYR A 250 29.33 -16.19 -1.99
N ASN A 251 30.15 -16.30 -3.03
CA ASN A 251 31.58 -16.58 -2.89
C ASN A 251 32.29 -15.45 -2.13
N ALA A 252 31.97 -14.19 -2.41
CA ALA A 252 32.56 -13.07 -1.66
C ALA A 252 32.22 -13.14 -0.17
N ILE A 253 30.99 -13.54 0.18
CA ILE A 253 30.52 -13.69 1.56
C ILE A 253 31.16 -14.91 2.23
N SER A 254 31.21 -16.08 1.56
CA SER A 254 31.77 -17.31 2.13
C SER A 254 33.26 -17.22 2.40
N TYR A 255 33.99 -16.43 1.61
CA TYR A 255 35.40 -16.10 1.85
C TYR A 255 35.62 -14.86 2.74
N ASN A 256 34.57 -14.27 3.32
CA ASN A 256 34.64 -13.05 4.14
C ASN A 256 35.36 -11.87 3.44
N ASN A 257 35.24 -11.76 2.13
CA ASN A 257 35.86 -10.69 1.36
C ASN A 257 35.00 -9.42 1.41
N ILE A 258 35.16 -8.64 2.49
CA ILE A 258 34.38 -7.42 2.77
C ILE A 258 34.47 -6.43 1.61
N GLU A 259 35.67 -6.17 1.07
CA GLU A 259 35.87 -5.24 -0.05
C GLU A 259 35.06 -5.64 -1.28
N MET A 260 35.06 -6.94 -1.61
CA MET A 260 34.32 -7.45 -2.76
C MET A 260 32.81 -7.39 -2.54
N VAL A 261 32.33 -7.66 -1.31
CA VAL A 261 30.90 -7.53 -0.98
C VAL A 261 30.46 -6.08 -1.10
N GLU A 262 31.20 -5.13 -0.52
CA GLU A 262 30.92 -3.69 -0.64
C GLU A 262 30.88 -3.25 -2.10
N TYR A 263 31.90 -3.65 -2.88
CA TYR A 263 31.99 -3.33 -4.31
C TYR A 263 30.76 -3.84 -5.09
N LEU A 264 30.39 -5.12 -4.91
CA LEU A 264 29.24 -5.72 -5.59
C LEU A 264 27.92 -5.08 -5.14
N MET A 265 27.73 -4.85 -3.83
CA MET A 265 26.51 -4.24 -3.29
C MET A 265 26.32 -2.81 -3.77
N ASN A 266 27.40 -2.02 -3.88
CA ASN A 266 27.36 -0.68 -4.45
C ASN A 266 26.92 -0.69 -5.92
N TYR A 267 27.46 -1.60 -6.73
CA TYR A 267 27.05 -1.76 -8.12
C TYR A 267 25.58 -2.18 -8.25
N ILE A 268 25.16 -3.19 -7.46
CA ILE A 268 23.78 -3.70 -7.44
C ILE A 268 22.79 -2.59 -7.04
N ASN A 269 23.13 -1.79 -6.04
CA ASN A 269 22.32 -0.66 -5.61
C ASN A 269 22.26 0.46 -6.65
N LYS A 270 23.39 0.80 -7.29
CA LYS A 270 23.48 1.84 -8.33
C LYS A 270 22.54 1.57 -9.51
N TYR A 271 22.51 0.32 -9.98
CA TYR A 271 21.73 -0.08 -11.16
C TYR A 271 20.40 -0.76 -10.83
N ASN A 272 20.04 -0.83 -9.55
CA ASN A 272 18.87 -1.53 -9.07
C ASN A 272 18.76 -2.99 -9.59
N VAL A 273 19.90 -3.69 -9.64
CA VAL A 273 19.94 -5.10 -10.04
C VAL A 273 19.24 -5.92 -8.95
N THR A 274 18.36 -6.83 -9.35
CA THR A 274 17.67 -7.71 -8.39
C THR A 274 18.66 -8.76 -7.87
N LEU A 275 19.12 -8.59 -6.64
CA LEU A 275 19.81 -9.65 -5.91
C LEU A 275 18.81 -10.37 -5.01
N ASN A 276 18.62 -11.67 -5.27
CA ASN A 276 17.91 -12.55 -4.37
C ASN A 276 18.89 -13.02 -3.28
N ILE A 277 18.75 -12.49 -2.07
CA ILE A 277 19.55 -12.86 -0.88
C ILE A 277 18.84 -13.90 -0.01
N ASP A 278 17.94 -14.70 -0.59
CA ASP A 278 17.23 -15.74 0.12
C ASP A 278 18.12 -16.86 0.67
N GLN A 279 17.52 -17.59 1.63
CA GLN A 279 17.85 -18.84 2.35
C GLN A 279 19.31 -19.26 2.65
N TYR A 280 20.34 -18.85 1.91
CA TYR A 280 21.66 -19.50 1.94
C TYR A 280 22.80 -18.65 2.53
N TYR A 281 22.77 -17.32 2.39
CA TYR A 281 23.92 -16.47 2.73
C TYR A 281 24.31 -16.54 4.22
N LEU A 282 23.36 -16.31 5.11
CA LEU A 282 23.57 -16.35 6.57
C LEU A 282 23.34 -17.75 7.18
N TYR A 283 22.80 -18.69 6.40
CA TYR A 283 22.49 -20.03 6.88
C TYR A 283 23.70 -20.97 6.85
N GLU A 284 24.49 -20.94 5.76
CA GLU A 284 25.58 -21.89 5.54
C GLU A 284 26.94 -21.42 6.10
N ASN A 285 27.09 -20.13 6.40
CA ASN A 285 28.38 -19.53 6.73
C ASN A 285 28.46 -19.13 8.21
N LYS A 286 29.06 -20.01 9.03
CA LYS A 286 29.13 -19.88 10.49
C LYS A 286 29.88 -18.64 11.00
N TYR A 287 30.79 -18.07 10.21
CA TYR A 287 31.71 -17.02 10.66
C TYR A 287 31.74 -15.80 9.74
N ILE A 288 30.57 -15.32 9.27
CA ILE A 288 30.54 -14.08 8.46
C ILE A 288 30.91 -12.87 9.32
N ASN A 289 31.72 -11.98 8.76
CA ASN A 289 32.08 -10.71 9.38
C ASN A 289 30.86 -9.78 9.58
N GLU A 290 30.80 -9.10 10.72
CA GLU A 290 29.72 -8.16 11.08
C GLU A 290 29.40 -7.10 10.02
N LYS A 291 30.42 -6.59 9.30
CA LYS A 291 30.22 -5.56 8.27
C LYS A 291 29.44 -6.11 7.08
N ILE A 292 29.73 -7.35 6.70
CA ILE A 292 29.01 -8.05 5.63
C ILE A 292 27.55 -8.26 6.06
N VAL A 293 27.32 -8.73 7.30
CA VAL A 293 25.95 -8.92 7.81
C VAL A 293 25.18 -7.60 7.83
N ARG A 294 25.82 -6.49 8.21
CA ARG A 294 25.20 -5.16 8.19
C ARG A 294 24.78 -4.76 6.79
N LEU A 295 25.65 -4.91 5.80
CA LEU A 295 25.34 -4.64 4.39
C LEU A 295 24.16 -5.47 3.88
N LEU A 296 24.08 -6.74 4.28
CA LEU A 296 22.96 -7.64 3.91
C LEU A 296 21.65 -7.21 4.57
N ILE A 297 21.67 -6.86 5.86
CA ILE A 297 20.51 -6.37 6.62
C ILE A 297 19.99 -5.05 6.05
N ASP A 298 20.89 -4.08 5.80
CA ASP A 298 20.52 -2.78 5.24
C ASP A 298 19.86 -2.94 3.86
N TYR A 299 20.41 -3.82 3.02
CA TYR A 299 19.83 -4.14 1.73
C TYR A 299 18.48 -4.84 1.86
N ALA A 300 18.34 -5.78 2.79
CA ALA A 300 17.10 -6.51 3.02
C ALA A 300 15.97 -5.59 3.49
N ILE A 301 16.24 -4.74 4.49
CA ILE A 301 15.28 -3.76 5.01
C ILE A 301 14.85 -2.80 3.90
N LYS A 302 15.80 -2.26 3.12
CA LYS A 302 15.51 -1.30 2.03
C LYS A 302 14.58 -1.88 0.97
N ARG A 303 14.59 -3.20 0.78
CA ARG A 303 13.85 -3.90 -0.28
C ARG A 303 12.73 -4.80 0.23
N ASN A 304 12.41 -4.74 1.53
CA ASN A 304 11.42 -5.60 2.19
C ASN A 304 11.68 -7.11 1.92
N ILE A 305 12.94 -7.52 1.94
CA ILE A 305 13.34 -8.92 1.79
C ILE A 305 13.43 -9.55 3.19
N ILE A 306 12.84 -10.73 3.34
CA ILE A 306 12.93 -11.50 4.59
C ILE A 306 14.21 -12.35 4.55
N LEU A 307 15.18 -11.97 5.38
CA LEU A 307 16.36 -12.80 5.67
C LEU A 307 15.98 -13.98 6.56
N ASN A 308 16.44 -15.18 6.16
CA ASN A 308 16.41 -16.35 7.03
C ASN A 308 17.73 -16.43 7.80
N ILE A 309 17.70 -16.09 9.07
CA ILE A 309 18.85 -16.16 9.98
C ILE A 309 18.77 -17.50 10.74
N SER A 310 19.78 -18.35 10.56
CA SER A 310 19.79 -19.66 11.21
C SER A 310 19.90 -19.54 12.73
N GLU A 311 19.25 -20.46 13.45
CA GLU A 311 19.34 -20.51 14.92
C GLU A 311 20.79 -20.70 15.38
N ASN A 312 21.56 -21.50 14.64
CA ASN A 312 22.96 -21.73 14.92
C ASN A 312 23.76 -20.43 14.84
N TYR A 313 23.48 -19.56 13.86
CA TYR A 313 24.20 -18.30 13.69
C TYR A 313 24.08 -17.39 14.92
N LEU A 314 22.86 -17.20 15.45
CA LEU A 314 22.67 -16.44 16.68
C LEU A 314 23.23 -17.18 17.90
N GLY A 315 23.07 -18.50 17.97
CA GLY A 315 23.64 -19.31 19.04
C GLY A 315 25.16 -19.21 19.13
N ASP A 316 25.84 -19.25 17.99
CA ASP A 316 27.29 -19.06 17.89
C ASP A 316 27.71 -17.62 18.22
N ALA A 317 26.92 -16.62 17.86
CA ALA A 317 27.19 -15.24 18.27
C ALA A 317 27.12 -15.08 19.80
N ILE A 318 26.13 -15.72 20.45
CA ILE A 318 25.98 -15.72 21.92
C ILE A 318 27.15 -16.46 22.58
N THR A 319 27.52 -17.65 22.12
CA THR A 319 28.62 -18.43 22.73
C THR A 319 29.98 -17.72 22.60
N ASN A 320 30.19 -16.97 21.51
CA ASN A 320 31.39 -16.16 21.31
C ASN A 320 31.30 -14.75 21.91
N ASN A 321 30.20 -14.41 22.59
CA ASN A 321 29.94 -13.09 23.14
C ASN A 321 30.08 -11.93 22.14
N ASN A 322 29.62 -12.12 20.89
CA ASN A 322 29.65 -11.12 19.83
C ASN A 322 28.42 -10.18 19.94
N VAL A 323 28.50 -9.23 20.87
CA VAL A 323 27.42 -8.29 21.21
C VAL A 323 26.97 -7.45 20.01
N GLU A 324 27.91 -6.99 19.19
CA GLU A 324 27.65 -6.19 18.00
C GLU A 324 26.82 -6.95 16.96
N MET A 325 27.18 -8.21 16.68
CA MET A 325 26.41 -9.07 15.77
C MET A 325 25.00 -9.30 16.30
N ILE A 326 24.87 -9.61 17.60
CA ILE A 326 23.56 -9.86 18.22
C ILE A 326 22.68 -8.62 18.12
N SER A 327 23.23 -7.46 18.47
CA SER A 327 22.53 -6.17 18.38
C SER A 327 22.03 -5.89 16.96
N LEU A 328 22.86 -6.18 15.96
CA LEU A 328 22.51 -6.03 14.55
C LEU A 328 21.35 -6.97 14.13
N LEU A 329 21.38 -8.23 14.54
CA LEU A 329 20.31 -9.19 14.23
C LEU A 329 18.97 -8.79 14.89
N PHE A 330 19.00 -8.25 16.10
CA PHE A 330 17.81 -7.73 16.78
C PHE A 330 17.30 -6.43 16.16
N GLU A 331 18.20 -5.52 15.75
CA GLU A 331 17.83 -4.33 15.00
C GLU A 331 17.06 -4.71 13.73
N TYR A 332 17.56 -5.70 13.00
CA TYR A 332 16.86 -6.25 11.84
C TYR A 332 15.49 -6.81 12.21
N ALA A 333 15.42 -7.73 13.18
CA ALA A 333 14.17 -8.36 13.57
C ALA A 333 13.10 -7.36 14.03
N ASN A 334 13.51 -6.32 14.76
CA ASN A 334 12.64 -5.24 15.21
C ASN A 334 12.10 -4.41 14.02
N LYS A 335 12.95 -4.09 13.03
CA LYS A 335 12.55 -3.31 11.84
C LYS A 335 11.68 -4.11 10.86
N SER A 336 11.92 -5.40 10.74
CA SER A 336 11.21 -6.29 9.81
C SER A 336 10.03 -7.04 10.43
N ASN A 337 9.82 -6.90 11.75
CA ASN A 337 8.83 -7.65 12.54
C ASN A 337 8.95 -9.17 12.33
N THR A 338 10.17 -9.70 12.26
CA THR A 338 10.44 -11.13 12.06
C THR A 338 10.83 -11.83 13.35
N GLU A 339 10.35 -13.06 13.54
CA GLU A 339 10.79 -13.92 14.63
C GLU A 339 12.28 -14.29 14.51
N ILE A 340 12.95 -14.35 15.65
CA ILE A 340 14.30 -14.88 15.78
C ILE A 340 14.22 -16.34 16.18
N SER A 341 14.75 -17.19 15.30
CA SER A 341 14.71 -18.65 15.40
C SER A 341 15.25 -19.20 16.72
N TYR A 342 16.29 -18.60 17.28
CA TYR A 342 16.90 -19.07 18.53
C TYR A 342 15.93 -19.02 19.74
N LEU A 343 15.28 -17.87 19.95
CA LEU A 343 14.34 -17.70 21.06
C LEU A 343 13.04 -18.46 20.77
N SER A 344 12.54 -18.39 19.54
CA SER A 344 11.30 -19.07 19.14
C SER A 344 11.41 -20.59 19.28
N ASN A 345 12.53 -21.19 18.89
CA ASN A 345 12.77 -22.63 19.05
C ASN A 345 12.99 -23.02 20.52
N GLY A 346 13.66 -22.17 21.31
CA GLY A 346 13.78 -22.38 22.76
C GLY A 346 12.41 -22.48 23.44
N ILE A 347 11.49 -21.58 23.08
CA ILE A 347 10.13 -21.56 23.62
C ILE A 347 9.29 -22.73 23.09
N LYS A 348 9.30 -22.99 21.78
CA LYS A 348 8.53 -24.08 21.15
C LYS A 348 8.92 -25.44 21.72
N ASN A 349 10.21 -25.67 21.96
CA ASN A 349 10.73 -26.90 22.57
C ASN A 349 10.63 -26.90 24.11
N ASN A 350 9.98 -25.89 24.69
CA ASN A 350 9.78 -25.73 26.13
C ASN A 350 11.09 -25.76 26.96
N ASN A 351 12.18 -25.26 26.39
CA ASN A 351 13.51 -25.27 27.02
C ASN A 351 13.71 -24.00 27.86
N THR A 352 13.18 -24.00 29.08
CA THR A 352 13.26 -22.84 29.99
C THR A 352 14.68 -22.37 30.25
N LYS A 353 15.63 -23.29 30.41
CA LYS A 353 17.04 -22.96 30.66
C LYS A 353 17.61 -22.10 29.53
N LYS A 354 17.40 -22.53 28.27
CA LYS A 354 17.87 -21.80 27.09
C LYS A 354 17.24 -20.41 26.99
N VAL A 355 15.93 -20.30 27.24
CA VAL A 355 15.21 -19.01 27.23
C VAL A 355 15.75 -18.08 28.31
N LYS A 356 15.97 -18.59 29.52
CA LYS A 356 16.50 -17.83 30.65
C LYS A 356 17.92 -17.35 30.40
N GLU A 357 18.83 -18.24 30.01
CA GLU A 357 20.21 -17.89 29.68
C GLU A 357 20.28 -16.79 28.60
N PHE A 358 19.39 -16.87 27.62
CA PHE A 358 19.27 -15.86 26.59
C PHE A 358 18.73 -14.52 27.11
N ILE A 359 17.66 -14.51 27.91
CA ILE A 359 17.10 -13.29 28.51
C ILE A 359 18.12 -12.62 29.45
N ASP A 360 18.83 -13.40 30.25
CA ASP A 360 19.90 -12.92 31.12
C ASP A 360 21.03 -12.30 30.29
N TYR A 361 21.43 -12.95 29.19
CA TYR A 361 22.45 -12.44 28.29
C TYR A 361 22.09 -11.07 27.68
N VAL A 362 20.87 -10.92 27.14
CA VAL A 362 20.46 -9.64 26.53
C VAL A 362 20.32 -8.54 27.58
N ASN A 363 19.87 -8.86 28.80
CA ASN A 363 19.82 -7.91 29.91
C ASN A 363 21.23 -7.45 30.33
N ILE A 364 22.18 -8.37 30.51
CA ILE A 364 23.56 -8.05 30.91
C ILE A 364 24.24 -7.13 29.89
N ASN A 365 23.98 -7.35 28.60
CA ASN A 365 24.58 -6.59 27.52
C ASN A 365 23.75 -5.37 27.08
N ASN A 366 22.68 -5.02 27.81
CA ASN A 366 21.77 -3.90 27.50
C ASN A 366 21.20 -3.96 26.07
N ILE A 367 20.91 -5.16 25.57
CA ILE A 367 20.31 -5.40 24.25
C ILE A 367 18.78 -5.42 24.42
N ILE A 368 18.10 -4.46 23.78
CA ILE A 368 16.64 -4.37 23.79
C ILE A 368 16.07 -5.19 22.62
N ILE A 369 15.25 -6.19 22.94
CA ILE A 369 14.60 -7.06 21.96
C ILE A 369 13.09 -6.83 21.98
N SER A 370 12.46 -6.86 20.80
CA SER A 370 11.00 -6.98 20.75
C SER A 370 10.57 -8.41 21.08
N ILE A 371 9.47 -8.54 21.82
CA ILE A 371 8.87 -9.84 22.11
C ILE A 371 7.75 -10.05 21.09
N HIS A 372 7.97 -10.97 20.15
CA HIS A 372 6.96 -11.33 19.17
C HIS A 372 5.79 -12.07 19.83
N LYS A 373 4.55 -11.81 19.38
CA LYS A 373 3.33 -12.37 19.98
C LYS A 373 3.32 -13.89 20.12
N THR A 374 3.92 -14.58 19.15
CA THR A 374 3.99 -16.05 19.13
C THR A 374 4.87 -16.61 20.25
N TYR A 375 5.79 -15.83 20.81
CA TYR A 375 6.63 -16.25 21.94
C TYR A 375 5.76 -16.47 23.18
N ILE A 376 4.91 -15.49 23.52
CA ILE A 376 3.97 -15.61 24.64
C ILE A 376 2.93 -16.70 24.37
N GLN A 377 2.36 -16.74 23.16
CA GLN A 377 1.37 -17.77 22.79
C GLN A 377 1.93 -19.18 22.95
N ASN A 378 3.12 -19.47 22.40
CA ASN A 378 3.73 -20.79 22.50
C ASN A 378 4.10 -21.16 23.95
N ALA A 379 4.60 -20.19 24.73
CA ALA A 379 4.89 -20.43 26.15
C ALA A 379 3.65 -20.85 26.96
N ILE A 380 2.51 -20.21 26.67
CA ILE A 380 1.22 -20.51 27.32
C ILE A 380 0.63 -21.83 26.83
N ILE A 381 0.71 -22.12 25.52
CA ILE A 381 0.30 -23.41 24.95
C ILE A 381 1.09 -24.56 25.61
N ASN A 382 2.39 -24.36 25.80
CA ASN A 382 3.26 -25.31 26.52
C ASN A 382 3.03 -25.33 28.04
N ASN A 383 2.10 -24.53 28.56
CA ASN A 383 1.74 -24.39 29.97
C ASN A 383 2.95 -24.09 30.88
N ASN A 384 3.95 -23.36 30.38
CA ASN A 384 5.19 -23.09 31.10
C ASN A 384 5.17 -21.72 31.76
N THR A 385 4.76 -21.68 33.04
CA THR A 385 4.67 -20.45 33.82
C THR A 385 6.00 -19.70 33.91
N GLU A 386 7.14 -20.40 34.00
CA GLU A 386 8.45 -19.75 34.17
C GLU A 386 8.84 -18.96 32.91
N ILE A 387 8.63 -19.52 31.71
CA ILE A 387 8.87 -18.78 30.45
C ILE A 387 7.93 -17.58 30.33
N VAL A 388 6.64 -17.74 30.68
CA VAL A 388 5.67 -16.63 30.65
C VAL A 388 6.09 -15.51 31.59
N TYR A 389 6.49 -15.86 32.82
CA TYR A 389 7.01 -14.90 33.80
C TYR A 389 8.24 -14.16 33.27
N LEU A 390 9.24 -14.89 32.74
CA LEU A 390 10.46 -14.29 32.19
C LEU A 390 10.17 -13.28 31.08
N LEU A 391 9.24 -13.60 30.17
CA LEU A 391 8.88 -12.71 29.07
C LEU A 391 8.14 -11.45 29.55
N PHE A 392 7.19 -11.57 30.48
CA PHE A 392 6.50 -10.41 31.06
C PHE A 392 7.42 -9.55 31.94
N ASP A 393 8.26 -10.17 32.76
CA ASP A 393 9.26 -9.47 33.58
C ASP A 393 10.25 -8.70 32.69
N TYR A 394 10.76 -9.32 31.62
CA TYR A 394 11.63 -8.66 30.65
C TYR A 394 10.93 -7.45 30.00
N SER A 395 9.68 -7.63 29.55
CA SER A 395 8.87 -6.58 28.94
C SER A 395 8.69 -5.39 29.87
N ASN A 396 8.29 -5.63 31.13
CA ASN A 396 8.09 -4.57 32.11
C ASN A 396 9.39 -3.85 32.47
N LYS A 397 10.51 -4.58 32.66
CA LYS A 397 11.81 -4.00 33.00
C LYS A 397 12.38 -3.12 31.88
N ASN A 398 12.19 -3.52 30.63
CA ASN A 398 12.74 -2.84 29.46
C ASN A 398 11.75 -1.90 28.77
N ASN A 399 10.53 -1.74 29.33
CA ASN A 399 9.44 -0.95 28.74
C ASN A 399 9.13 -1.34 27.28
N VAL A 400 9.14 -2.65 27.00
CA VAL A 400 8.85 -3.22 25.68
C VAL A 400 7.42 -3.73 25.70
N VAL A 401 6.53 -3.19 24.87
CA VAL A 401 5.15 -3.67 24.78
C VAL A 401 5.11 -4.97 23.97
N ILE A 402 4.55 -6.02 24.57
CA ILE A 402 4.21 -7.25 23.88
C ILE A 402 2.84 -7.11 23.23
N ASP A 403 2.75 -7.40 21.93
CA ASP A 403 1.48 -7.64 21.24
C ASP A 403 0.92 -9.00 21.70
N ILE A 404 -0.14 -9.00 22.51
CA ILE A 404 -0.73 -10.22 23.07
C ILE A 404 -2.13 -10.41 22.50
N ASP A 405 -2.33 -11.57 21.89
CA ASP A 405 -3.68 -12.10 21.64
C ASP A 405 -4.25 -12.66 22.95
N PHE A 406 -4.84 -11.76 23.74
CA PHE A 406 -5.26 -12.07 25.10
C PHE A 406 -6.35 -13.13 25.15
N GLU A 407 -7.26 -13.14 24.18
CA GLU A 407 -8.31 -14.15 24.08
C GLU A 407 -7.71 -15.55 23.92
N CYS A 408 -6.82 -15.72 22.94
CA CYS A 408 -6.12 -16.98 22.71
C CYS A 408 -5.30 -17.41 23.94
N CYS A 409 -4.54 -16.48 24.52
CA CYS A 409 -3.69 -16.75 25.68
C CYS A 409 -4.51 -17.12 26.93
N PHE A 410 -5.58 -16.38 27.22
CA PHE A 410 -6.42 -16.62 28.39
C PHE A 410 -7.16 -17.95 28.27
N ASN A 411 -7.76 -18.24 27.10
CA ASN A 411 -8.47 -19.50 26.87
C ASN A 411 -7.53 -20.71 27.00
N ASN A 412 -6.31 -20.64 26.46
CA ASN A 412 -5.33 -21.71 26.62
C ASN A 412 -4.91 -21.89 28.09
N ALA A 413 -4.66 -20.81 28.82
CA ALA A 413 -4.32 -20.87 30.24
C ALA A 413 -5.48 -21.42 31.10
N PHE A 414 -6.71 -21.05 30.77
CA PHE A 414 -7.94 -21.55 31.39
C PHE A 414 -8.12 -23.05 31.16
N ASN A 415 -8.02 -23.51 29.91
CA ASN A 415 -8.15 -24.92 29.55
C ASN A 415 -7.05 -25.78 30.20
N ASN A 416 -5.86 -25.22 30.38
CA ASN A 416 -4.76 -25.85 31.11
C ASN A 416 -4.92 -25.82 32.63
N ASN A 417 -5.97 -25.19 33.16
CA ASN A 417 -6.21 -24.97 34.59
C ASN A 417 -5.04 -24.28 35.33
N ASN A 418 -4.24 -23.48 34.61
CA ASN A 418 -3.06 -22.83 35.18
C ASN A 418 -3.40 -21.42 35.68
N LYS A 419 -3.72 -21.35 36.98
CA LYS A 419 -4.08 -20.11 37.67
C LYS A 419 -2.93 -19.09 37.71
N GLU A 420 -1.68 -19.54 37.73
CA GLU A 420 -0.53 -18.63 37.78
C GLU A 420 -0.38 -17.87 36.46
N ILE A 421 -0.50 -18.56 35.31
CA ILE A 421 -0.48 -17.90 34.00
C ILE A 421 -1.65 -16.93 33.85
N LEU A 422 -2.84 -17.29 34.32
CA LEU A 422 -4.00 -16.38 34.32
C LEU A 422 -3.74 -15.11 35.14
N VAL A 423 -3.14 -15.24 36.33
CA VAL A 423 -2.72 -14.10 37.15
C VAL A 423 -1.72 -13.22 36.40
N LEU A 424 -0.70 -13.83 35.78
CA LEU A 424 0.32 -13.14 35.01
C LEU A 424 -0.28 -12.37 33.83
N LEU A 425 -1.20 -12.98 33.07
CA LEU A 425 -1.91 -12.34 31.95
C LEU A 425 -2.71 -11.13 32.42
N ILE A 426 -3.53 -11.29 33.46
CA ILE A 426 -4.39 -10.22 33.99
C ILE A 426 -3.54 -9.06 34.52
N HIS A 427 -2.46 -9.37 35.26
CA HIS A 427 -1.55 -8.36 35.76
C HIS A 427 -0.89 -7.58 34.63
N TYR A 428 -0.38 -8.30 33.62
CA TYR A 428 0.23 -7.68 32.45
C TYR A 428 -0.74 -6.81 31.64
N GLY A 429 -1.94 -7.33 31.34
CA GLY A 429 -2.96 -6.62 30.56
C GLY A 429 -3.53 -5.37 31.27
N SER A 430 -3.57 -5.40 32.61
CA SER A 430 -4.04 -4.26 33.41
C SER A 430 -3.03 -3.13 33.44
N ASN A 431 -1.73 -3.46 33.53
CA ASN A 431 -0.65 -2.47 33.51
C ASN A 431 -0.43 -1.86 32.12
N ASN A 432 -0.63 -2.63 31.05
CA ASN A 432 -0.33 -2.24 29.67
C ASN A 432 -1.59 -1.95 28.84
N ASN A 433 -2.46 -1.06 29.35
CA ASN A 433 -3.55 -0.36 28.62
C ASN A 433 -5.00 -0.75 28.98
N ASN A 434 -5.32 -1.80 29.74
CA ASN A 434 -6.71 -2.20 30.14
C ASN A 434 -7.73 -2.44 28.98
N ILE A 435 -7.49 -1.92 27.77
CA ILE A 435 -8.34 -2.03 26.58
C ILE A 435 -8.51 -3.50 26.21
N ILE A 436 -7.40 -4.23 26.17
CA ILE A 436 -7.35 -5.64 25.77
C ILE A 436 -8.22 -6.52 26.69
N ILE A 437 -8.25 -6.23 28.00
CA ILE A 437 -9.10 -6.96 28.94
C ILE A 437 -10.58 -6.66 28.70
N ASN A 438 -10.93 -5.40 28.40
CA ASN A 438 -12.30 -5.02 28.08
C ASN A 438 -12.79 -5.64 26.77
N ASP A 439 -11.94 -5.66 25.74
CA ASP A 439 -12.27 -6.27 24.45
C ASP A 439 -12.49 -7.78 24.61
N TYR A 440 -11.63 -8.47 25.36
CA TYR A 440 -11.83 -9.87 25.72
C TYR A 440 -13.12 -10.09 26.52
N LEU A 441 -13.37 -9.26 27.54
CA LEU A 441 -14.57 -9.32 28.37
C LEU A 441 -15.83 -9.14 27.50
N SER A 442 -15.85 -8.18 26.58
CA SER A 442 -16.94 -7.98 25.60
C SER A 442 -17.15 -9.22 24.72
N ASN A 443 -16.05 -9.81 24.21
CA ASN A 443 -16.12 -11.00 23.35
C ASN A 443 -16.70 -12.22 24.08
N ILE A 444 -16.22 -12.52 25.29
CA ILE A 444 -16.74 -13.68 26.06
C ILE A 444 -18.21 -13.46 26.44
N ILE A 445 -18.62 -12.23 26.72
CA ILE A 445 -20.02 -11.91 27.03
C ILE A 445 -20.93 -12.18 25.83
N LYS A 446 -20.47 -11.91 24.60
CA LYS A 446 -21.23 -12.17 23.36
C LYS A 446 -21.32 -13.67 23.02
N ASN A 447 -20.30 -14.45 23.33
CA ASN A 447 -20.18 -15.87 22.96
C ASN A 447 -20.58 -16.80 24.13
N ASN A 448 -21.88 -17.06 24.25
CA ASN A 448 -22.60 -17.71 25.38
C ASN A 448 -22.20 -19.15 25.82
N ILE A 449 -21.10 -19.76 25.36
CA ILE A 449 -20.89 -21.20 25.56
C ILE A 449 -20.23 -21.56 26.92
N ASP A 450 -19.35 -20.71 27.49
CA ASP A 450 -18.73 -20.91 28.82
C ASP A 450 -18.42 -19.60 29.59
N SER A 451 -19.09 -18.50 29.21
CA SER A 451 -18.72 -17.13 29.56
C SER A 451 -18.79 -16.80 31.05
N ILE A 452 -19.72 -17.41 31.80
CA ILE A 452 -19.92 -17.11 33.23
C ILE A 452 -18.73 -17.56 34.08
N GLU A 453 -18.21 -18.76 33.85
CA GLU A 453 -17.10 -19.29 34.66
C GLU A 453 -15.80 -18.51 34.39
N MET A 454 -15.57 -18.13 33.14
CA MET A 454 -14.42 -17.30 32.75
C MET A 454 -14.50 -15.89 33.36
N VAL A 455 -15.67 -15.23 33.31
CA VAL A 455 -15.88 -13.93 33.96
C VAL A 455 -15.69 -14.03 35.48
N LYS A 456 -16.26 -15.05 36.12
CA LYS A 456 -16.07 -15.30 37.57
C LYS A 456 -14.60 -15.47 37.91
N LEU A 457 -13.87 -16.25 37.12
CA LEU A 457 -12.46 -16.49 37.35
C LEU A 457 -11.62 -15.21 37.15
N LEU A 458 -11.90 -14.44 36.11
CA LEU A 458 -11.26 -13.15 35.85
C LEU A 458 -11.40 -12.20 37.05
N PHE A 459 -12.63 -12.00 37.54
CA PHE A 459 -12.90 -11.12 38.69
C PHE A 459 -12.33 -11.67 39.99
N LEU A 460 -12.39 -12.99 40.20
CA LEU A 460 -11.78 -13.64 41.37
C LEU A 460 -10.27 -13.41 41.41
N ILE A 461 -9.60 -13.57 40.26
CA ILE A 461 -8.16 -13.37 40.15
C ILE A 461 -7.82 -11.89 40.35
N ALA A 462 -8.55 -10.98 39.72
CA ALA A 462 -8.36 -9.55 39.88
C ALA A 462 -8.49 -9.12 41.35
N HIS A 463 -9.55 -9.56 42.03
CA HIS A 463 -9.77 -9.29 43.45
C HIS A 463 -8.65 -9.85 44.34
N LYS A 464 -8.27 -11.12 44.17
CA LYS A 464 -7.23 -11.76 44.98
C LYS A 464 -5.85 -11.13 44.84
N ASN A 465 -5.56 -10.51 43.71
CA ASN A 465 -4.27 -9.90 43.42
C ASN A 465 -4.31 -8.36 43.51
N HIS A 466 -5.38 -7.78 44.06
CA HIS A 466 -5.57 -6.34 44.20
C HIS A 466 -5.45 -5.56 42.87
N ILE A 467 -5.94 -6.17 41.79
CA ILE A 467 -5.98 -5.57 40.44
C ILE A 467 -7.38 -4.99 40.23
N ILE A 468 -7.46 -3.70 39.90
CA ILE A 468 -8.71 -3.03 39.54
C ILE A 468 -8.85 -3.05 38.02
N LEU A 469 -9.79 -3.84 37.51
CA LEU A 469 -10.13 -3.86 36.09
C LEU A 469 -10.99 -2.64 35.77
N ASN A 470 -10.56 -1.81 34.84
CA ASN A 470 -11.37 -0.67 34.39
C ASN A 470 -12.45 -1.17 33.41
N ILE A 471 -13.56 -1.70 33.93
CA ILE A 471 -14.64 -2.26 33.12
C ILE A 471 -15.42 -1.16 32.42
N ARG A 472 -15.52 -1.22 31.09
CA ARG A 472 -16.29 -0.29 30.25
C ARG A 472 -17.79 -0.57 30.32
N GLU A 473 -18.59 0.48 30.13
CA GLU A 473 -20.05 0.42 30.02
C GLU A 473 -20.53 -0.51 28.90
N GLU A 474 -19.75 -0.61 27.82
CA GLU A 474 -19.98 -1.51 26.69
C GLU A 474 -20.09 -2.99 27.13
N CYS A 475 -19.30 -3.42 28.11
CA CYS A 475 -19.37 -4.79 28.64
C CYS A 475 -20.71 -5.07 29.33
N LEU A 476 -21.22 -4.09 30.09
CA LEU A 476 -22.54 -4.19 30.71
C LEU A 476 -23.66 -4.21 29.64
N TYR A 477 -23.53 -3.37 28.62
CA TYR A 477 -24.47 -3.33 27.50
C TYR A 477 -24.52 -4.65 26.71
N ASP A 478 -23.36 -5.23 26.40
CA ASP A 478 -23.27 -6.52 25.73
C ASP A 478 -23.90 -7.65 26.56
N ALA A 479 -23.74 -7.62 27.89
CA ALA A 479 -24.34 -8.61 28.78
C ALA A 479 -25.86 -8.52 28.84
N ILE A 480 -26.39 -7.29 28.75
CA ILE A 480 -27.83 -7.03 28.67
C ILE A 480 -28.39 -7.53 27.33
N ILE A 481 -27.72 -7.27 26.21
CA ILE A 481 -28.15 -7.78 24.88
C ILE A 481 -28.14 -9.31 24.84
N ALA A 482 -27.08 -9.93 25.37
CA ALA A 482 -26.96 -11.38 25.47
C ALA A 482 -28.01 -12.01 26.40
N ASN A 483 -28.76 -11.18 27.14
CA ASN A 483 -29.79 -11.57 28.09
C ASN A 483 -29.26 -12.48 29.21
N ASN A 484 -28.02 -12.26 29.66
CA ASN A 484 -27.34 -13.10 30.64
C ASN A 484 -27.37 -12.46 32.04
N PHE A 485 -28.39 -12.83 32.83
CA PHE A 485 -28.62 -12.27 34.16
C PHE A 485 -27.42 -12.42 35.11
N GLU A 486 -26.76 -13.57 35.11
CA GLU A 486 -25.63 -13.84 36.02
C GLU A 486 -24.43 -12.94 35.70
N ILE A 487 -24.14 -12.69 34.42
CA ILE A 487 -23.05 -11.78 34.02
C ILE A 487 -23.38 -10.34 34.38
N VAL A 488 -24.61 -9.87 34.11
CA VAL A 488 -25.04 -8.52 34.48
C VAL A 488 -24.87 -8.30 35.99
N LYS A 489 -25.29 -9.29 36.79
CA LYS A 489 -25.12 -9.28 38.24
C LYS A 489 -23.66 -9.19 38.66
N LEU A 490 -22.78 -10.04 38.09
CA LEU A 490 -21.35 -10.03 38.40
C LEU A 490 -20.69 -8.70 38.03
N LEU A 491 -21.04 -8.10 36.89
CA LEU A 491 -20.51 -6.81 36.46
C LEU A 491 -20.91 -5.69 37.43
N ILE A 492 -22.19 -5.65 37.83
CA ILE A 492 -22.69 -4.67 38.79
C ILE A 492 -22.01 -4.85 40.15
N GLU A 493 -21.96 -6.06 40.69
CA GLU A 493 -21.32 -6.36 41.97
C GLU A 493 -19.83 -5.98 41.96
N TYR A 494 -19.10 -6.34 40.90
CA TYR A 494 -17.69 -5.97 40.75
C TYR A 494 -17.53 -4.46 40.64
N SER A 495 -18.38 -3.78 39.87
CA SER A 495 -18.31 -2.32 39.68
C SER A 495 -18.53 -1.57 40.99
N ASN A 496 -19.56 -1.94 41.75
CA ASN A 496 -19.88 -1.38 43.06
C ASN A 496 -18.74 -1.62 44.06
N GLY A 497 -18.18 -2.83 44.09
CA GLY A 497 -17.06 -3.18 44.97
C GLY A 497 -15.76 -2.41 44.67
N ASN A 498 -15.60 -1.89 43.46
CA ASN A 498 -14.40 -1.16 43.01
C ASN A 498 -14.66 0.34 42.73
N ASN A 499 -15.82 0.89 43.12
CA ASN A 499 -16.22 2.28 42.84
C ASN A 499 -16.20 2.64 41.34
N ILE A 500 -16.52 1.69 40.47
CA ILE A 500 -16.70 1.92 39.03
C ILE A 500 -18.18 2.25 38.80
N SER A 501 -18.45 3.45 38.29
CA SER A 501 -19.81 3.89 37.98
C SER A 501 -20.14 3.63 36.51
N PHE A 502 -21.23 2.93 36.23
CA PHE A 502 -21.76 2.80 34.88
C PHE A 502 -22.81 3.88 34.62
N ASN A 503 -22.67 4.62 33.52
CA ASN A 503 -23.74 5.47 33.01
C ASN A 503 -24.78 4.64 32.26
N ILE A 504 -25.70 4.04 33.00
CA ILE A 504 -26.78 3.23 32.42
C ILE A 504 -27.97 4.06 31.90
N ALA A 505 -27.91 5.40 31.97
CA ALA A 505 -28.99 6.26 31.49
C ALA A 505 -29.26 6.10 29.98
N SER A 506 -28.22 5.74 29.21
CA SER A 506 -28.29 5.43 27.78
C SER A 506 -28.57 3.94 27.47
N SER A 507 -28.47 3.05 28.47
CA SER A 507 -28.34 1.60 28.24
C SER A 507 -29.68 0.86 28.10
N LEU A 508 -30.79 1.47 28.48
CA LEU A 508 -32.12 0.88 28.27
C LEU A 508 -32.62 1.22 26.86
N LEU A 509 -32.27 0.33 25.93
CA LEU A 509 -33.04 -0.10 24.76
C LEU A 509 -32.67 0.48 23.38
N TYR A 510 -31.61 -0.08 22.80
CA TYR A 510 -31.68 -0.47 21.38
C TYR A 510 -32.74 -1.58 21.23
N ASN A 511 -34.00 -1.19 21.01
CA ASN A 511 -35.05 -1.99 20.37
C ASN A 511 -35.41 -3.41 20.88
N ASN A 512 -34.82 -3.93 21.95
CA ASN A 512 -34.94 -5.35 22.26
C ASN A 512 -36.03 -5.64 23.31
N GLU A 513 -37.19 -6.09 22.83
CA GLU A 513 -38.30 -6.53 23.69
C GLU A 513 -37.94 -7.81 24.48
N SER A 514 -36.93 -8.59 24.07
CA SER A 514 -36.69 -9.92 24.66
C SER A 514 -35.93 -9.95 26.00
N ILE A 515 -35.53 -8.80 26.57
CA ILE A 515 -34.76 -8.72 27.83
C ILE A 515 -35.52 -9.36 29.01
N ASP A 516 -34.82 -10.11 29.85
CA ASP A 516 -35.32 -10.78 31.06
C ASP A 516 -35.71 -9.76 32.14
N ASP A 517 -36.86 -9.99 32.76
CA ASP A 517 -37.43 -9.11 33.80
C ASP A 517 -36.52 -8.99 35.03
N LYS A 518 -35.73 -10.04 35.34
CA LYS A 518 -34.74 -10.01 36.42
C LYS A 518 -33.62 -9.01 36.14
N ILE A 519 -33.18 -8.89 34.88
CA ILE A 519 -32.15 -7.93 34.47
C ILE A 519 -32.68 -6.50 34.62
N VAL A 520 -33.92 -6.25 34.17
CA VAL A 520 -34.52 -4.91 34.28
C VAL A 520 -34.70 -4.47 35.73
N LYS A 521 -35.14 -5.37 36.61
CA LYS A 521 -35.22 -5.10 38.06
C LYS A 521 -33.85 -4.72 38.63
N LEU A 522 -32.83 -5.53 38.33
CA LEU A 522 -31.47 -5.29 38.80
C LEU A 522 -30.89 -3.94 38.34
N LEU A 523 -31.17 -3.53 37.10
CA LEU A 523 -30.74 -2.22 36.58
C LEU A 523 -31.48 -1.05 37.25
N ILE A 524 -32.78 -1.19 37.52
CA ILE A 524 -33.59 -0.19 38.24
C ILE A 524 -33.09 -0.02 39.68
N ASP A 525 -32.76 -1.14 40.33
CA ASP A 525 -32.20 -1.12 41.68
C ASP A 525 -30.85 -0.39 41.68
N TYR A 526 -29.93 -0.77 40.78
CA TYR A 526 -28.63 -0.10 40.62
C TYR A 526 -28.77 1.41 40.35
N ALA A 527 -29.69 1.80 39.45
CA ALA A 527 -29.94 3.20 39.16
C ALA A 527 -30.46 3.97 40.36
N SER A 528 -31.38 3.37 41.11
CA SER A 528 -31.96 3.97 42.31
C SER A 528 -30.89 4.20 43.39
N GLU A 529 -29.99 3.23 43.58
CA GLU A 529 -28.85 3.33 44.51
C GLU A 529 -27.86 4.43 44.09
N ASN A 530 -27.59 4.54 42.79
CA ASN A 530 -26.63 5.50 42.23
C ASN A 530 -27.24 6.85 41.83
N LYS A 531 -28.53 7.09 42.14
CA LYS A 531 -29.27 8.33 41.78
C LYS A 531 -29.27 8.62 40.27
N ILE A 532 -29.27 7.56 39.45
CA ILE A 532 -29.40 7.63 38.00
C ILE A 532 -30.89 7.55 37.65
N ILE A 533 -31.36 8.44 36.78
CA ILE A 533 -32.73 8.40 36.25
C ILE A 533 -32.71 7.56 34.98
N LEU A 534 -33.37 6.40 35.00
CA LEU A 534 -33.46 5.48 33.86
C LEU A 534 -34.74 5.72 33.06
N ASN A 535 -34.60 5.99 31.76
CA ASN A 535 -35.74 6.01 30.87
C ASN A 535 -36.11 4.60 30.41
N ILE A 536 -37.35 4.18 30.66
CA ILE A 536 -37.87 2.86 30.26
C ILE A 536 -38.52 3.00 28.87
N ASN A 537 -37.97 2.34 27.86
CA ASN A 537 -38.51 2.39 26.49
C ASN A 537 -39.91 1.80 26.39
N GLU A 538 -40.76 2.44 25.57
CA GLU A 538 -42.09 1.97 25.15
C GLU A 538 -42.16 0.46 24.89
N LYS A 539 -41.21 -0.10 24.12
CA LYS A 539 -41.22 -1.50 23.67
C LYS A 539 -41.20 -2.51 24.81
N TYR A 540 -40.34 -2.29 25.80
CA TYR A 540 -40.27 -3.17 26.97
C TYR A 540 -41.54 -3.05 27.82
N PHE A 541 -42.03 -1.82 27.97
CA PHE A 541 -43.28 -1.56 28.66
C PHE A 541 -44.46 -2.24 27.95
N GLN A 542 -44.50 -2.22 26.62
CA GLN A 542 -45.49 -2.89 25.79
C GLN A 542 -45.43 -4.42 25.96
N LYS A 543 -44.24 -5.02 26.00
CA LYS A 543 -44.09 -6.45 26.30
C LYS A 543 -44.70 -6.80 27.66
N ALA A 544 -44.40 -6.02 28.70
CA ALA A 544 -44.91 -6.30 30.04
C ALA A 544 -46.45 -6.30 30.07
N ILE A 545 -47.09 -5.39 29.34
CA ILE A 545 -48.55 -5.35 29.15
C ILE A 545 -49.05 -6.56 28.35
N ASN A 546 -48.43 -6.84 27.19
CA ASN A 546 -48.86 -7.92 26.29
C ASN A 546 -48.75 -9.30 26.94
N ASN A 547 -47.74 -9.51 27.79
CA ASN A 547 -47.55 -10.75 28.56
C ASN A 547 -48.43 -10.82 29.82
N GLU A 548 -49.28 -9.81 30.06
CA GLU A 548 -50.06 -9.65 31.28
C GLU A 548 -49.23 -9.77 32.57
N ASN A 549 -47.96 -9.32 32.54
CA ASN A 549 -47.07 -9.35 33.71
C ASN A 549 -47.39 -8.18 34.65
N ILE A 550 -48.47 -8.34 35.42
CA ILE A 550 -49.02 -7.32 36.33
C ILE A 550 -47.96 -6.79 37.31
N ASP A 551 -47.17 -7.69 37.90
CA ASP A 551 -46.14 -7.33 38.88
C ASP A 551 -45.07 -6.44 38.25
N MET A 552 -44.67 -6.74 37.02
CA MET A 552 -43.68 -5.93 36.30
C MET A 552 -44.25 -4.58 35.88
N VAL A 553 -45.48 -4.53 35.36
CA VAL A 553 -46.12 -3.25 35.00
C VAL A 553 -46.28 -2.37 36.25
N LYS A 554 -46.73 -2.94 37.37
CA LYS A 554 -46.83 -2.23 38.65
C LYS A 554 -45.48 -1.67 39.09
N PHE A 555 -44.42 -2.49 39.06
CA PHE A 555 -43.06 -2.07 39.40
C PHE A 555 -42.55 -0.90 38.55
N LEU A 556 -42.75 -0.95 37.22
CA LEU A 556 -42.33 0.13 36.31
C LEU A 556 -43.15 1.42 36.53
N VAL A 557 -44.46 1.31 36.78
CA VAL A 557 -45.32 2.47 37.09
C VAL A 557 -44.92 3.10 38.42
N GLU A 558 -44.65 2.31 39.45
CA GLU A 558 -44.16 2.81 40.74
C GLU A 558 -42.81 3.55 40.60
N TYR A 559 -41.87 2.99 39.84
CA TYR A 559 -40.59 3.63 39.56
C TYR A 559 -40.74 4.98 38.84
N THR A 560 -41.57 5.03 37.78
CA THR A 560 -41.80 6.26 37.00
C THR A 560 -42.55 7.33 37.81
N ASN A 561 -43.50 6.92 38.66
CA ASN A 561 -44.18 7.80 39.58
C ASN A 561 -43.20 8.41 40.61
N LYS A 562 -42.38 7.57 41.26
CA LYS A 562 -41.39 7.99 42.27
C LYS A 562 -40.38 9.01 41.73
N ASN A 563 -39.91 8.82 40.50
CA ASN A 563 -38.92 9.70 39.87
C ASN A 563 -39.55 10.85 39.08
N ASN A 564 -40.86 11.08 39.20
CA ASN A 564 -41.58 12.11 38.46
C ASN A 564 -41.40 12.03 36.92
N MET A 565 -41.25 10.83 36.35
CA MET A 565 -41.08 10.59 34.90
C MET A 565 -42.39 10.45 34.12
N ILE A 566 -42.36 10.75 32.81
CA ILE A 566 -43.43 10.41 31.86
C ILE A 566 -43.17 8.99 31.35
N ILE A 567 -44.18 8.14 31.35
CA ILE A 567 -44.14 6.79 30.75
C ILE A 567 -44.08 6.96 29.24
N ASP A 568 -42.94 6.58 28.65
CA ASP A 568 -42.66 6.69 27.22
C ASP A 568 -43.74 6.00 26.37
N TYR A 569 -44.23 4.83 26.80
CA TYR A 569 -45.32 4.09 26.14
C TYR A 569 -46.58 4.95 25.96
N LEU A 570 -47.06 5.55 27.04
CA LEU A 570 -48.27 6.38 27.01
C LEU A 570 -48.01 7.69 26.24
N SER A 571 -46.84 8.29 26.46
CA SER A 571 -46.37 9.49 25.77
C SER A 571 -46.41 9.33 24.24
N LYS A 572 -45.83 8.25 23.71
CA LYS A 572 -45.79 7.96 22.27
C LYS A 572 -47.14 7.58 21.69
N ALA A 573 -47.95 6.84 22.45
CA ALA A 573 -49.33 6.55 22.05
C ALA A 573 -50.14 7.85 21.85
N MET A 574 -49.95 8.85 22.72
CA MET A 574 -50.57 10.17 22.56
C MET A 574 -49.94 10.99 21.44
N ASP A 575 -48.61 10.94 21.24
CA ASP A 575 -47.96 11.62 20.12
C ASP A 575 -48.50 11.17 18.75
N GLY A 576 -48.68 9.86 18.60
CA GLY A 576 -49.28 9.24 17.42
C GLY A 576 -50.81 9.29 17.37
N ASN A 577 -51.44 10.00 18.32
CA ASN A 577 -52.90 10.14 18.44
C ASN A 577 -53.65 8.79 18.50
N ASN A 578 -53.03 7.75 19.07
CA ASN A 578 -53.53 6.38 19.06
C ASN A 578 -54.42 6.11 20.27
N PHE A 579 -55.70 6.48 20.15
CA PHE A 579 -56.72 6.30 21.18
C PHE A 579 -56.79 4.86 21.71
N ASN A 580 -56.75 3.87 20.83
CA ASN A 580 -56.86 2.46 21.21
C ASN A 580 -55.73 2.01 22.15
N LYS A 581 -54.48 2.41 21.88
CA LYS A 581 -53.35 2.11 22.76
C LYS A 581 -53.49 2.78 24.13
N VAL A 582 -53.93 4.05 24.15
CA VAL A 582 -54.17 4.77 25.41
C VAL A 582 -55.27 4.09 26.23
N GLN A 583 -56.42 3.81 25.61
CA GLN A 583 -57.55 3.15 26.27
C GLN A 583 -57.16 1.77 26.80
N GLN A 584 -56.43 0.96 26.02
CA GLN A 584 -55.98 -0.36 26.44
C GLN A 584 -55.10 -0.29 27.68
N PHE A 585 -54.15 0.65 27.73
CA PHE A 585 -53.28 0.81 28.88
C PHE A 585 -54.01 1.32 30.12
N ILE A 586 -54.87 2.33 29.97
CA ILE A 586 -55.65 2.85 31.10
C ILE A 586 -56.59 1.78 31.66
N ASN A 587 -57.27 1.02 30.80
CA ASN A 587 -58.10 -0.11 31.23
C ASN A 587 -57.29 -1.19 31.94
N PHE A 588 -56.07 -1.48 31.47
CA PHE A 588 -55.18 -2.45 32.11
C PHE A 588 -54.78 -1.99 33.52
N VAL A 589 -54.38 -0.73 33.65
CA VAL A 589 -54.00 -0.10 34.93
C VAL A 589 -55.19 -0.10 35.90
N ASP A 590 -56.38 0.27 35.41
CA ASP A 590 -57.62 0.31 36.18
C ASP A 590 -58.10 -1.07 36.64
N LYS A 591 -58.04 -2.06 35.75
CA LYS A 591 -58.42 -3.46 36.05
C LYS A 591 -57.54 -4.05 37.15
N ASN A 592 -56.25 -3.69 37.16
CA ASN A 592 -55.26 -4.25 38.07
C ASN A 592 -54.97 -3.36 39.29
N SER A 593 -55.75 -2.30 39.52
CA SER A 593 -55.59 -1.36 40.66
C SER A 593 -54.19 -0.74 40.74
N ILE A 594 -53.59 -0.43 39.61
CA ILE A 594 -52.29 0.25 39.52
C ILE A 594 -52.54 1.76 39.54
N ILE A 595 -51.83 2.52 40.38
CA ILE A 595 -52.01 3.98 40.46
C ILE A 595 -51.08 4.63 39.44
N LEU A 596 -51.64 5.23 38.38
CA LEU A 596 -50.90 6.01 37.39
C LEU A 596 -50.95 7.49 37.77
N ASN A 597 -49.81 8.12 38.09
CA ASN A 597 -49.80 9.56 38.35
C ASN A 597 -50.00 10.35 37.04
N ILE A 598 -51.25 10.72 36.73
CA ILE A 598 -51.59 11.53 35.56
C ILE A 598 -51.15 12.97 35.82
N LYS A 599 -49.95 13.29 35.32
CA LYS A 599 -49.32 14.61 35.38
C LYS A 599 -49.90 15.59 34.36
N GLU A 600 -49.67 16.87 34.62
CA GLU A 600 -49.98 18.00 33.73
C GLU A 600 -49.54 17.71 32.30
N ASN A 601 -48.30 17.23 32.14
CA ASN A 601 -47.73 16.91 30.84
C ASN A 601 -48.55 15.90 30.02
N TYR A 602 -49.28 14.94 30.63
CA TYR A 602 -50.14 14.03 29.87
C TYR A 602 -51.43 14.72 29.39
N LEU A 603 -52.03 15.55 30.25
CA LEU A 603 -53.22 16.33 29.89
C LEU A 603 -52.88 17.37 28.82
N CYS A 604 -51.81 18.14 29.02
CA CYS A 604 -51.30 19.12 28.05
C CYS A 604 -50.96 18.46 26.70
N LYS A 605 -50.43 17.23 26.72
CA LYS A 605 -50.15 16.49 25.49
C LYS A 605 -51.43 16.09 24.75
N ALA A 606 -52.43 15.57 25.44
CA ALA A 606 -53.74 15.26 24.85
C ALA A 606 -54.43 16.52 24.28
N ILE A 607 -54.32 17.65 24.99
CA ILE A 607 -54.80 18.98 24.58
C ILE A 607 -54.12 19.44 23.29
N SER A 608 -52.78 19.36 23.23
CA SER A 608 -51.99 19.78 22.06
C SER A 608 -52.31 18.99 20.79
N LYS A 609 -52.81 17.76 20.92
CA LYS A 609 -53.22 16.89 19.81
C LYS A 609 -54.71 17.01 19.46
N ASN A 610 -55.45 17.86 20.18
CA ASN A 610 -56.90 18.06 20.04
C ASN A 610 -57.70 16.73 20.09
N ASN A 611 -57.31 15.80 20.95
CA ASN A 611 -58.01 14.51 21.08
C ASN A 611 -58.85 14.47 22.36
N ILE A 612 -60.14 14.79 22.19
CA ILE A 612 -61.15 14.80 23.25
C ILE A 612 -61.29 13.44 23.92
N GLU A 613 -61.26 12.35 23.15
CA GLU A 613 -61.50 11.00 23.68
C GLU A 613 -60.33 10.51 24.55
N ILE A 614 -59.08 10.81 24.16
CA ILE A 614 -57.91 10.55 25.03
C ILE A 614 -57.99 11.38 26.31
N LEU A 615 -58.37 12.66 26.20
CA LEU A 615 -58.47 13.55 27.36
C LEU A 615 -59.54 13.07 28.36
N LYS A 616 -60.71 12.62 27.88
CA LYS A 616 -61.78 12.05 28.72
C LYS A 616 -61.27 10.89 29.57
N ILE A 617 -60.62 9.91 28.94
CA ILE A 617 -60.12 8.72 29.65
C ILE A 617 -59.06 9.08 30.69
N LEU A 618 -58.15 10.00 30.38
CA LEU A 618 -57.14 10.47 31.33
C LEU A 618 -57.80 11.18 32.52
N ILE A 619 -58.79 12.03 32.28
CA ILE A 619 -59.55 12.72 33.33
C ILE A 619 -60.33 11.71 34.19
N GLU A 620 -61.02 10.75 33.59
CA GLU A 620 -61.76 9.71 34.30
C GLU A 620 -60.86 8.87 35.21
N ASN A 621 -59.70 8.47 34.71
CA ASN A 621 -58.71 7.73 35.50
C ASN A 621 -58.11 8.57 36.63
N ALA A 622 -57.84 9.86 36.39
CA ALA A 622 -57.35 10.78 37.41
C ALA A 622 -58.39 10.97 38.54
N ASN A 623 -59.65 11.21 38.18
CA ASN A 623 -60.77 11.34 39.13
C ASN A 623 -60.92 10.09 39.99
N LYS A 624 -60.93 8.91 39.35
CA LYS A 624 -61.11 7.62 40.02
C LYS A 624 -60.01 7.35 41.05
N ASN A 625 -58.78 7.80 40.78
CA ASN A 625 -57.64 7.60 41.66
C ASN A 625 -57.36 8.81 42.58
N ASN A 626 -58.24 9.82 42.62
CA ASN A 626 -58.08 11.07 43.38
C ASN A 626 -56.76 11.80 43.08
N ILE A 627 -56.33 11.79 41.81
CA ILE A 627 -55.09 12.41 41.36
C ILE A 627 -55.39 13.82 40.86
N ILE A 628 -54.77 14.82 41.50
CA ILE A 628 -54.95 16.23 41.16
C ILE A 628 -53.82 16.64 40.23
N SER A 629 -54.17 17.00 39.00
CA SER A 629 -53.23 17.54 38.02
C SER A 629 -53.51 19.03 37.81
N ILE A 630 -52.46 19.85 37.80
CA ILE A 630 -52.54 21.29 37.52
C ILE A 630 -52.57 21.45 36.00
N ILE A 631 -53.39 22.38 35.48
CA ILE A 631 -53.40 22.77 34.07
C ILE A 631 -53.13 24.27 34.04
N GLU A 632 -52.02 24.68 33.45
CA GLU A 632 -51.67 26.10 33.29
C GLU A 632 -52.70 26.91 32.47
N GLU A 633 -52.82 28.19 32.82
CA GLU A 633 -53.86 29.13 32.36
C GLU A 633 -53.77 29.43 30.85
N ASP A 634 -52.56 29.35 30.27
CA ASP A 634 -52.29 29.61 28.86
C ASP A 634 -53.05 28.66 27.90
N TYR A 635 -53.38 27.45 28.38
CA TYR A 635 -54.15 26.45 27.62
C TYR A 635 -55.67 26.67 27.65
N LEU A 636 -56.16 27.55 28.52
CA LEU A 636 -57.58 27.91 28.66
C LEU A 636 -57.95 29.26 28.03
N CYS A 637 -56.98 29.90 27.38
CA CYS A 637 -57.09 30.62 26.11
C CYS A 637 -58.46 30.90 25.46
N ASP A 638 -58.90 32.16 25.26
CA ASP A 638 -60.05 32.49 24.40
C ASP A 638 -59.92 31.91 22.98
N SER A 639 -58.70 31.91 22.42
CA SER A 639 -58.40 31.34 21.10
C SER A 639 -58.55 29.81 21.06
N PHE A 640 -58.19 29.12 22.13
CA PHE A 640 -58.34 27.68 22.29
C PHE A 640 -59.82 27.30 22.50
N ARG A 641 -60.56 28.08 23.31
CA ARG A 641 -62.01 27.91 23.48
C ARG A 641 -62.76 28.01 22.15
N ASP A 642 -62.42 29.01 21.34
CA ASP A 642 -63.12 29.30 20.09
C ASP A 642 -62.80 28.30 18.98
N SER A 643 -61.65 27.62 19.05
CA SER A 643 -61.24 26.59 18.11
C SER A 643 -61.62 25.17 18.55
N HIS A 644 -61.65 24.86 19.86
CA HIS A 644 -61.81 23.51 20.42
C HIS A 644 -62.87 23.48 21.55
N HIS A 645 -64.09 23.96 21.24
CA HIS A 645 -65.20 24.18 22.18
C HIS A 645 -65.52 23.00 23.12
N ASP A 646 -65.61 21.78 22.58
CA ASP A 646 -65.96 20.59 23.36
C ASP A 646 -64.84 20.17 24.34
N LEU A 647 -63.60 20.37 23.95
CA LEU A 647 -62.41 20.09 24.77
C LEU A 647 -62.30 21.09 25.93
N TYR A 648 -62.56 22.36 25.66
CA TYR A 648 -62.63 23.42 26.67
C TYR A 648 -63.71 23.17 27.72
N LYS A 649 -64.90 22.73 27.30
CA LYS A 649 -66.01 22.42 28.21
C LYS A 649 -65.66 21.29 29.17
N LEU A 650 -65.00 20.24 28.68
CA LEU A 650 -64.56 19.10 29.48
C LEU A 650 -63.48 19.48 30.51
N LEU A 651 -62.49 20.29 30.11
CA LEU A 651 -61.45 20.80 31.02
C LEU A 651 -62.04 21.68 32.12
N LYS A 652 -62.99 22.56 31.77
CA LYS A 652 -63.70 23.41 32.74
C LYS A 652 -64.46 22.58 33.77
N GLU A 653 -65.09 21.48 33.36
CA GLU A 653 -65.78 20.55 34.27
C GLU A 653 -64.80 19.85 35.21
N TYR A 654 -63.66 19.35 34.69
CA TYR A 654 -62.62 18.73 35.51
C TYR A 654 -62.05 19.67 36.58
N VAL A 655 -61.70 20.91 36.20
CA VAL A 655 -61.19 21.95 37.11
C VAL A 655 -62.21 22.27 38.21
N ASN A 656 -63.50 22.40 37.85
CA ASN A 656 -64.57 22.66 38.82
C ASN A 656 -64.74 21.53 39.84
N ASN A 657 -64.60 20.28 39.42
CA ASN A 657 -64.74 19.11 40.29
C ASN A 657 -63.58 18.98 41.29
N HIS A 658 -62.39 19.52 40.99
CA HIS A 658 -61.19 19.42 41.84
C HIS A 658 -60.88 20.72 42.63
N ARG A 659 -61.80 21.69 42.56
CA ARG A 659 -61.75 23.03 43.17
C ARG A 659 -61.33 23.06 44.66
N ASN A 660 -61.80 22.13 45.46
CA ASN A 660 -61.53 22.12 46.91
C ASN A 660 -60.16 21.53 47.27
N ALA A 661 -59.60 20.67 46.42
CA ALA A 661 -58.33 20.01 46.68
C ALA A 661 -57.13 20.83 46.18
N LEU A 662 -57.31 21.60 45.09
CA LEU A 662 -56.33 22.57 44.59
C LEU A 662 -56.04 23.72 45.57
N ASN A 663 -57.02 24.12 46.38
CA ASN A 663 -56.88 25.19 47.37
C ASN A 663 -55.85 24.90 48.49
N ASN A 664 -55.46 23.63 48.69
CA ASN A 664 -54.56 23.22 49.78
C ASN A 664 -53.08 23.07 49.37
N GLN A 665 -52.73 23.17 48.07
CA GLN A 665 -51.36 22.95 47.60
C GLN A 665 -50.60 24.22 47.14
N GLY A 666 -51.14 25.41 47.36
CA GLY A 666 -50.34 26.66 47.41
C GLY A 666 -49.74 27.16 46.09
N GLY A 667 -50.24 26.73 44.93
CA GLY A 667 -49.83 27.26 43.61
C GLY A 667 -50.96 28.03 42.93
N PHE A 668 -50.80 29.35 42.83
CA PHE A 668 -51.63 30.36 42.14
C PHE A 668 -53.12 30.41 42.51
N SER A 669 -53.67 31.64 42.57
CA SER A 669 -54.98 31.86 43.19
C SER A 669 -56.08 31.25 42.31
N SER A 670 -56.75 30.22 42.82
CA SER A 670 -57.95 29.62 42.23
C SER A 670 -59.08 30.64 41.98
N ASN A 671 -58.96 31.85 42.54
CA ASN A 671 -59.84 32.99 42.28
C ASN A 671 -59.59 33.67 40.93
N GLU A 672 -58.38 33.67 40.37
CA GLU A 672 -58.09 34.31 39.06
C GLU A 672 -58.68 33.49 37.90
N ILE A 673 -58.44 32.17 37.88
CA ILE A 673 -59.06 31.24 36.91
C ILE A 673 -60.60 31.27 37.06
N TYR A 674 -61.12 31.29 38.28
CA TYR A 674 -62.57 31.38 38.53
C TYR A 674 -63.17 32.72 38.07
N ASN A 675 -62.45 33.83 38.22
CA ASN A 675 -62.89 35.15 37.78
C ASN A 675 -62.91 35.25 36.25
N ILE A 676 -61.93 34.66 35.56
CA ILE A 676 -61.92 34.57 34.09
C ILE A 676 -63.08 33.67 33.60
N LEU A 677 -63.29 32.53 34.25
CA LEU A 677 -64.36 31.57 33.89
C LEU A 677 -65.79 32.09 34.17
N ASN A 678 -65.95 33.06 35.07
CA ASN A 678 -67.24 33.68 35.46
C ASN A 678 -67.51 35.05 34.84
N GLN A 679 -66.57 35.66 34.11
CA GLN A 679 -66.88 36.84 33.30
C GLN A 679 -67.86 36.54 32.16
N TRP A 680 -68.22 35.27 31.91
CA TRP A 680 -69.23 34.89 30.93
C TRP A 680 -70.52 34.43 31.61
N LYS A 681 -71.41 35.39 31.86
CA LYS A 681 -72.80 35.11 32.20
C LYS A 681 -73.57 34.69 30.95
N ILE A 682 -74.23 33.54 31.09
CA ILE A 682 -75.32 33.04 30.26
C ILE A 682 -76.47 34.05 30.36
N GLU A 683 -76.64 34.91 29.36
CA GLU A 683 -77.88 35.64 29.04
C GLU A 683 -77.67 36.44 27.75
N GLU A 684 -77.88 35.78 26.60
CA GLU A 684 -78.43 36.31 25.34
C GLU A 684 -78.18 35.28 24.22
N ILE A 685 -78.89 34.15 24.30
CA ILE A 685 -79.25 33.37 23.12
C ILE A 685 -80.53 34.01 22.60
N GLU A 686 -80.41 34.88 21.60
CA GLU A 686 -81.38 35.15 20.52
C GLU A 686 -81.09 36.52 19.87
N ARG A 687 -80.03 36.59 19.07
CA ARG A 687 -79.95 37.39 17.83
C ARG A 687 -78.58 37.23 17.24
N VAL A 688 -78.47 36.29 16.31
CA VAL A 688 -78.00 36.46 14.93
C VAL A 688 -77.75 35.04 14.43
N LYS A 689 -78.81 34.43 13.90
CA LYS A 689 -78.65 33.58 12.72
C LYS A 689 -78.06 34.48 11.64
N SER A 690 -76.80 34.28 11.25
CA SER A 690 -76.35 34.22 9.85
C SER A 690 -74.85 34.48 9.71
N THR A 691 -74.27 33.74 8.74
CA THR A 691 -73.03 34.02 7.99
C THR A 691 -71.67 33.83 8.67
N LYS A 692 -71.06 32.64 8.47
CA LYS A 692 -69.62 32.55 8.19
C LYS A 692 -69.47 32.40 6.66
N THR A 693 -69.34 33.52 5.98
CA THR A 693 -68.83 33.58 4.60
C THR A 693 -67.30 33.47 4.63
N LYS A 694 -66.77 32.58 3.79
CA LYS A 694 -65.34 32.47 3.46
C LYS A 694 -64.88 33.79 2.84
N ASN A 695 -63.89 34.46 3.42
CA ASN A 695 -63.31 35.65 2.80
C ASN A 695 -62.32 35.25 1.70
N THR A 696 -62.85 34.92 0.52
CA THR A 696 -62.07 34.86 -0.73
C THR A 696 -61.89 36.28 -1.27
N THR A 697 -60.65 36.68 -1.58
CA THR A 697 -60.33 38.06 -2.04
C THR A 697 -59.88 38.02 -3.49
N LEU A 698 -60.40 38.90 -4.36
CA LEU A 698 -59.93 39.02 -5.75
C LEU A 698 -58.69 39.92 -5.84
N VAL A 699 -57.68 39.47 -6.56
CA VAL A 699 -56.38 40.16 -6.74
C VAL A 699 -55.96 40.15 -8.20
N ILE A 700 -55.05 41.06 -8.57
CA ILE A 700 -54.43 41.14 -9.88
C ILE A 700 -52.90 40.98 -9.78
N GLY A 701 -52.31 40.21 -10.70
CA GLY A 701 -50.86 40.01 -10.82
C GLY A 701 -50.17 41.29 -11.26
N THR A 702 -49.11 41.69 -10.55
CA THR A 702 -48.39 42.94 -10.84
C THR A 702 -47.16 42.74 -11.72
N ASN A 703 -46.60 41.53 -11.76
CA ASN A 703 -45.48 41.09 -12.60
C ASN A 703 -45.64 39.61 -12.98
N ASP A 704 -44.92 39.17 -14.02
CA ASP A 704 -44.86 37.75 -14.39
C ASP A 704 -44.05 36.94 -13.36
N PHE A 705 -44.55 35.75 -13.04
CA PHE A 705 -43.95 34.75 -12.18
C PHE A 705 -44.17 33.36 -12.77
N THR A 706 -43.11 32.56 -12.85
CA THR A 706 -43.17 31.18 -13.32
C THR A 706 -42.80 30.26 -12.16
N ALA A 707 -43.70 29.34 -11.84
CA ALA A 707 -43.61 28.35 -10.79
C ALA A 707 -42.53 27.31 -11.12
N GLU A 708 -41.68 27.02 -10.14
CA GLU A 708 -40.63 25.99 -10.25
C GLU A 708 -41.06 24.64 -9.64
N GLU A 709 -42.09 24.65 -8.78
CA GLU A 709 -42.61 23.46 -8.09
C GLU A 709 -44.09 23.18 -8.44
N TYR A 710 -44.50 21.91 -8.35
CA TYR A 710 -45.79 21.44 -8.89
C TYR A 710 -47.03 21.93 -8.10
N ASP A 711 -46.85 22.43 -6.89
CA ASP A 711 -47.90 22.98 -6.02
C ASP A 711 -47.98 24.52 -6.06
N GLN A 712 -47.12 25.15 -6.86
CA GLN A 712 -47.11 26.59 -7.12
C GLN A 712 -47.87 26.93 -8.41
N LEU A 713 -48.35 28.18 -8.51
CA LEU A 713 -49.15 28.65 -9.64
C LEU A 713 -48.44 29.80 -10.37
N ASP A 714 -48.25 29.65 -11.69
CA ASP A 714 -47.74 30.72 -12.56
C ASP A 714 -48.65 31.94 -12.54
N ILE A 715 -48.07 33.14 -12.51
CA ILE A 715 -48.80 34.42 -12.60
C ILE A 715 -48.30 35.20 -13.81
N LYS A 716 -49.21 35.77 -14.60
CA LYS A 716 -48.86 36.83 -15.55
C LYS A 716 -49.28 38.20 -15.05
N ARG A 717 -48.55 39.23 -15.45
CA ARG A 717 -48.88 40.62 -15.17
C ARG A 717 -50.26 40.94 -15.73
N ASP A 718 -51.04 41.66 -14.93
CA ASP A 718 -52.42 42.06 -15.16
C ASP A 718 -53.46 40.89 -15.17
N GLU A 719 -53.08 39.72 -14.66
CA GLU A 719 -53.98 38.55 -14.56
C GLU A 719 -54.76 38.50 -13.23
N PHE A 720 -56.03 38.09 -13.27
CA PHE A 720 -56.90 38.04 -12.08
C PHE A 720 -56.91 36.67 -11.38
N LEU A 721 -56.64 36.70 -10.07
CA LEU A 721 -56.60 35.53 -9.18
C LEU A 721 -57.54 35.73 -7.99
N VAL A 722 -58.02 34.62 -7.41
CA VAL A 722 -58.81 34.62 -6.18
C VAL A 722 -57.98 33.98 -5.07
N VAL A 723 -57.66 34.76 -4.05
CA VAL A 723 -56.91 34.31 -2.87
C VAL A 723 -57.91 33.74 -1.86
N THR A 724 -57.67 32.50 -1.46
CA THR A 724 -58.47 31.80 -0.45
C THR A 724 -57.78 31.74 0.90
N ASP A 725 -56.45 31.86 0.92
CA ASP A 725 -55.66 31.97 2.15
C ASP A 725 -54.46 32.90 1.93
N TRP A 726 -54.45 34.01 2.67
CA TRP A 726 -53.37 35.00 2.60
C TRP A 726 -52.15 34.62 3.42
N ASN A 727 -52.19 33.64 4.35
CA ASN A 727 -51.13 33.41 5.33
C ASN A 727 -50.70 31.94 5.45
N ILE A 728 -50.86 31.17 4.38
CA ILE A 728 -50.50 29.75 4.34
C ILE A 728 -49.02 29.48 4.64
N LYS A 729 -48.12 30.38 4.21
CA LYS A 729 -46.67 30.36 4.49
C LYS A 729 -46.13 31.79 4.43
N GLU A 730 -45.06 32.08 5.17
CA GLU A 730 -44.46 33.42 5.20
C GLU A 730 -44.00 33.84 3.79
N GLY A 731 -44.48 35.00 3.30
CA GLY A 731 -44.23 35.50 1.94
C GLY A 731 -45.12 34.94 0.82
N TRP A 732 -45.95 33.91 1.06
CA TRP A 732 -46.75 33.21 0.04
C TRP A 732 -48.25 33.18 0.33
N ALA A 733 -49.08 33.33 -0.70
CA ALA A 733 -50.53 33.18 -0.66
C ALA A 733 -50.98 31.93 -1.43
N TYR A 734 -52.16 31.40 -1.08
CA TYR A 734 -52.79 30.30 -1.79
C TYR A 734 -54.10 30.73 -2.42
N GLY A 735 -54.27 30.40 -3.70
CA GLY A 735 -55.45 30.79 -4.46
C GLY A 735 -55.54 30.08 -5.81
N HIS A 736 -56.48 30.52 -6.63
CA HIS A 736 -56.72 29.97 -7.96
C HIS A 736 -57.01 31.07 -8.99
N ARG A 737 -56.92 30.77 -10.28
CA ARG A 737 -57.30 31.74 -11.32
C ARG A 737 -58.78 32.07 -11.24
N LYS A 738 -59.16 33.33 -11.45
CA LYS A 738 -60.55 33.82 -11.25
C LYS A 738 -61.59 32.95 -11.97
N ASN A 739 -61.30 32.58 -13.22
CA ASN A 739 -62.23 31.83 -14.06
C ASN A 739 -61.99 30.30 -14.03
N HIS A 740 -60.91 29.83 -13.42
CA HIS A 740 -60.49 28.41 -13.43
C HIS A 740 -60.18 27.93 -11.99
N PRO A 741 -61.20 27.62 -11.17
CA PRO A 741 -61.02 27.32 -9.74
C PRO A 741 -60.28 26.01 -9.43
N ASN A 742 -60.13 25.14 -10.43
CA ASN A 742 -59.36 23.90 -10.30
C ASN A 742 -57.85 24.14 -10.48
N GLU A 743 -57.45 25.24 -11.12
CA GLU A 743 -56.05 25.65 -11.28
C GLU A 743 -55.64 26.52 -10.09
N LYS A 744 -55.17 25.84 -9.04
CA LYS A 744 -54.87 26.43 -7.74
C LYS A 744 -53.47 26.06 -7.28
N GLY A 745 -52.81 26.98 -6.60
CA GLY A 745 -51.45 26.78 -6.14
C GLY A 745 -50.95 27.97 -5.34
N LEU A 746 -49.74 27.83 -4.83
CA LEU A 746 -49.03 28.85 -4.08
C LEU A 746 -48.43 29.90 -5.02
N PHE A 747 -48.47 31.17 -4.62
CA PHE A 747 -47.77 32.24 -5.31
C PHE A 747 -47.31 33.36 -4.36
N PRO A 748 -46.25 34.13 -4.71
CA PRO A 748 -45.70 35.14 -3.81
C PRO A 748 -46.67 36.30 -3.55
N LYS A 749 -46.90 36.66 -2.28
CA LYS A 749 -47.84 37.74 -1.89
C LYS A 749 -47.45 39.09 -2.48
N VAL A 750 -46.15 39.33 -2.59
CA VAL A 750 -45.58 40.62 -3.03
C VAL A 750 -45.84 40.90 -4.52
N LEU A 751 -46.21 39.88 -5.30
CA LEU A 751 -46.45 40.00 -6.74
C LEU A 751 -47.92 40.17 -7.10
N VAL A 752 -48.83 40.24 -6.12
CA VAL A 752 -50.27 40.43 -6.34
C VAL A 752 -50.78 41.64 -5.55
N LYS A 753 -51.80 42.32 -6.09
CA LYS A 753 -52.46 43.44 -5.42
C LYS A 753 -53.97 43.22 -5.37
N ILE A 754 -54.60 43.54 -4.23
CA ILE A 754 -56.05 43.44 -4.08
C ILE A 754 -56.74 44.32 -5.12
N TYR A 755 -57.67 43.72 -5.87
CA TYR A 755 -58.46 44.41 -6.87
C TYR A 755 -59.81 44.76 -6.26
N GLU A 756 -59.99 46.04 -5.92
CA GLU A 756 -61.26 46.58 -5.45
C GLU A 756 -62.01 47.19 -6.64
N ASP A 757 -63.10 46.54 -7.07
CA ASP A 757 -63.99 47.11 -8.08
C ASP A 757 -64.93 48.11 -7.39
N ILE A 758 -64.89 49.38 -7.80
CA ILE A 758 -65.55 50.50 -7.09
C ILE A 758 -67.09 50.43 -7.15
N ASN A 759 -67.67 49.47 -7.86
CA ASN A 759 -69.11 49.24 -7.88
C ASN A 759 -69.41 47.83 -7.38
N GLY A 760 -69.58 47.70 -6.06
CA GLY A 760 -69.79 46.45 -5.37
C GLY A 760 -71.04 45.69 -5.85
N ASN A 761 -70.84 44.41 -6.19
CA ASN A 761 -71.81 43.34 -6.13
C ASN A 761 -71.09 41.99 -6.16
N TYR A 762 -71.12 41.27 -5.03
CA TYR A 762 -71.02 39.81 -4.96
C TYR A 762 -72.01 39.30 -3.93
#